data_AF-A0A1Y2ABT1-F1
#
_entry.id   AF-A0A1Y2ABT1-F1
#
_cell.length_a   1.000
_cell.length_b   1.000
_cell.length_c   1.000
_cell.angle_alpha   90.00
_cell.angle_beta   90.00
_cell.angle_gamma   90.00
#
_symmetry.space_group_name_H-M   'P 1'
#
loop_
_entity.id
_entity.type
_entity.pdbx_description
1 polymer ?
#
loop_
_entity_poly.entity_id
_entity_poly.type
_entity_poly.pdbx_seq_one_letter_code
_entity_poly.pdbx_strand_id
1 'polypeptide(L)'
;MNNNGNSAIENKIVYSAFEKGFYPFFNALPQDVPVGWMIPFLFIIEDIQFLIYIISPFIYPKLRDYFIKVFIIFNPDIDNSLYFYIFITFLSIFILYMYFMMFSHFKSNGRKSMSKKSLWIYNSLYNIFFKYLLSYVYCFYARSIYLCNFADSIKGIPKCKTPFSYIIIGISVVEFIFITAYSLIYSNFNFNTNCLSHSMYCGTMHKANCNAVLFVKLILAVLINLVTYILDDHNVNTHSILIISEIILFLSFFYLFTVQLKYQPYYSIQVNNYRFGTYFTLSIFSLYNLIIIITNINTFQIVCDISPFLIPILFIVGYNYNNYYNKKIVQRIYKKLYEKKLVSNLHKSTSINELKFNPKRLKNNNIYNSLERITKEVYIKKEIKVYNNVFECEIACRFLRKNRTIEAYLLAKELLNEGISQFNNDANVYLIAWYYLFSMKKFYKENNLLQKYDPELFNGDQILISVMEHKLDFRKKYLIHKALNHLEIEKRENSTNVTTSDIEKSIKMEELKLNAVKIHVQGLQEIKELFHKLKSSTNSKDIVLYSSNISQISKIQKLGNSHYANLLRIIPEANDVIKVYLMFLKDILNDDELVIKYTNMIQKKDENYPIKGSKSNDIDNTIQKTKSISSSNSFGSMPFSEFSTSSGLGKELKKKIHTRNSMIRNFVSPIKNLQFRIMSFVFIFILFYAIQVLCILVIFNYSQKKAENLNLNINIPGAIKESTFSVRMLSYDLMLNDYSTYWQHFFSLKGTLVYMDLVNFGLINEIMGDIKTESSLVIPVGEYAFDSYEQGTLADSYKRYISNLKYCANREMLKENETVFDILYEPHFKYFILNSKSNFDSVFDSSKEILSNSILSAFNILRIIVIIIAIILICINFFMAYITFVPLKRATNKIMHSSFRMFRHFSKSDFEQIITEYDEKIETLCETFEIDENFNNTKSKRKTKSYTKIKVIFTFIIIIIYVLFLLVPVINISNQTRDIIALIQKSIDICIILFRYLNKKI
;
A
#
# COMPACT_ATOMS: atom_id res chain seq x y z
N MET A 1 15.41 49.14 3.39
CA MET A 1 16.67 48.51 2.94
C MET A 1 17.00 47.16 3.62
N ASN A 2 16.16 46.55 4.47
CA ASN A 2 16.43 45.25 5.13
C ASN A 2 15.73 44.01 4.49
N ASN A 3 15.16 44.12 3.28
CA ASN A 3 14.39 43.01 2.67
C ASN A 3 15.26 41.92 2.00
N ASN A 4 16.53 42.18 1.67
CA ASN A 4 17.36 41.23 0.90
C ASN A 4 17.84 40.00 1.69
N GLY A 5 17.73 39.98 3.02
CA GLY A 5 18.20 38.85 3.85
C GLY A 5 17.32 37.60 3.79
N ASN A 6 16.04 37.72 3.39
CA ASN A 6 15.05 36.66 3.54
C ASN A 6 14.89 35.76 2.31
N SER A 7 15.16 36.23 1.09
CA SER A 7 15.20 35.36 -0.11
C SER A 7 16.26 34.26 0.03
N ALA A 8 17.32 34.55 0.77
CA ALA A 8 18.38 33.59 1.10
C ALA A 8 17.93 32.47 2.04
N ILE A 9 16.86 32.65 2.83
CA ILE A 9 16.39 31.67 3.82
C ILE A 9 15.66 30.51 3.13
N GLU A 10 14.74 30.78 2.20
CA GLU A 10 14.00 29.72 1.50
C GLU A 10 14.89 28.78 0.68
N ASN A 11 16.02 29.29 0.19
CA ASN A 11 16.95 28.52 -0.64
C ASN A 11 17.78 27.48 0.13
N LYS A 12 17.78 27.49 1.48
CA LYS A 12 18.60 26.56 2.28
C LYS A 12 18.01 25.14 2.36
N ILE A 13 16.68 24.96 2.37
CA ILE A 13 16.08 23.61 2.47
C ILE A 13 15.76 23.06 1.08
N VAL A 14 16.49 22.01 0.70
CA VAL A 14 16.20 21.27 -0.53
C VAL A 14 15.02 20.32 -0.31
N TYR A 15 13.87 20.68 -0.86
CA TYR A 15 12.70 19.81 -0.90
C TYR A 15 12.74 18.84 -2.09
N SER A 16 12.41 17.57 -1.85
CA SER A 16 12.23 16.59 -2.92
C SER A 16 10.90 16.82 -3.65
N ALA A 17 10.78 16.33 -4.89
CA ALA A 17 9.55 16.46 -5.68
C ALA A 17 8.33 15.82 -4.96
N PHE A 18 8.56 14.73 -4.22
CA PHE A 18 7.54 14.10 -3.40
C PHE A 18 7.11 15.01 -2.24
N GLU A 19 8.07 15.63 -1.55
CA GLU A 19 7.81 16.55 -0.43
C GLU A 19 6.98 17.76 -0.91
N LYS A 20 7.35 18.34 -2.05
CA LYS A 20 6.61 19.46 -2.68
C LYS A 20 5.17 19.10 -3.05
N GLY A 21 4.88 17.84 -3.38
CA GLY A 21 3.51 17.39 -3.65
C GLY A 21 2.71 17.14 -2.36
N PHE A 22 3.36 16.63 -1.31
CA PHE A 22 2.71 16.14 -0.09
C PHE A 22 2.37 17.26 0.90
N TYR A 23 3.26 18.24 1.08
CA TYR A 23 3.04 19.29 2.08
C TYR A 23 1.79 20.14 1.81
N PRO A 24 1.49 20.57 0.57
CA PRO A 24 0.27 21.31 0.29
C PRO A 24 -1.00 20.55 0.67
N PHE A 25 -1.00 19.22 0.52
CA PHE A 25 -2.15 18.38 0.89
C PHE A 25 -2.42 18.45 2.39
N PHE A 26 -1.39 18.21 3.21
CA PHE A 26 -1.52 18.22 4.66
C PHE A 26 -1.71 19.63 5.25
N ASN A 27 -1.18 20.66 4.61
CA ASN A 27 -1.45 22.05 4.97
C ASN A 27 -2.92 22.44 4.68
N ALA A 28 -3.53 21.87 3.64
CA ALA A 28 -4.92 22.14 3.28
C ALA A 28 -5.94 21.38 4.16
N LEU A 29 -5.53 20.30 4.83
CA LEU A 29 -6.42 19.57 5.72
C LEU A 29 -6.78 20.43 6.94
N PRO A 30 -8.07 20.58 7.25
CA PRO A 30 -8.50 21.39 8.38
C PRO A 30 -8.06 20.73 9.69
N GLN A 31 -7.23 21.45 10.45
CA GLN A 31 -6.66 20.95 11.71
C GLN A 31 -7.67 20.93 12.86
N ASP A 32 -8.81 21.62 12.70
CA ASP A 32 -9.85 21.83 13.72
C ASP A 32 -10.97 20.76 13.68
N VAL A 33 -10.65 19.56 13.19
CA VAL A 33 -11.65 18.52 12.90
C VAL A 33 -11.23 17.19 13.53
N PRO A 34 -12.11 16.51 14.31
CA PRO A 34 -13.49 16.87 14.66
C PRO A 34 -13.59 18.03 15.67
N VAL A 35 -14.81 18.56 15.88
CA VAL A 35 -15.07 19.67 16.82
C VAL A 35 -14.51 19.32 18.20
N GLY A 36 -13.83 20.27 18.86
CA GLY A 36 -13.06 20.03 20.08
C GLY A 36 -13.81 19.29 21.20
N TRP A 37 -15.12 19.46 21.32
CA TRP A 37 -15.96 18.77 22.32
C TRP A 37 -16.15 17.27 22.04
N MET A 38 -16.03 16.82 20.78
CA MET A 38 -16.17 15.40 20.42
C MET A 38 -14.92 14.58 20.75
N ILE A 39 -13.75 15.24 20.85
CA ILE A 39 -12.47 14.54 20.97
C ILE A 39 -12.39 13.67 22.25
N PRO A 40 -12.81 14.14 23.45
CA PRO A 40 -12.84 13.30 24.64
C PRO A 40 -13.72 12.05 24.47
N PHE A 41 -14.89 12.19 23.86
CA PHE A 41 -15.80 11.07 23.60
C PHE A 41 -15.18 10.05 22.63
N LEU A 42 -14.53 10.53 21.57
CA LEU A 42 -13.84 9.68 20.60
C LEU A 42 -12.62 8.96 21.21
N PHE A 43 -11.94 9.56 22.20
CA PHE A 43 -10.90 8.87 22.96
C PHE A 43 -11.47 7.76 23.85
N ILE A 44 -12.62 7.98 24.48
CA ILE A 44 -13.31 6.94 25.23
C ILE A 44 -13.70 5.78 24.31
N ILE A 45 -14.23 6.06 23.11
CA ILE A 45 -14.53 5.02 22.10
C ILE A 45 -13.27 4.25 21.69
N GLU A 46 -12.16 4.95 21.46
CA GLU A 46 -10.87 4.32 21.16
C GLU A 46 -10.41 3.39 22.29
N ASP A 47 -10.59 3.82 23.54
CA ASP A 47 -10.14 3.06 24.71
C ASP A 47 -11.06 1.86 25.01
N ILE A 48 -12.37 1.98 24.80
CA ILE A 48 -13.32 0.85 24.93
C ILE A 48 -12.98 -0.25 23.92
N GLN A 49 -12.54 0.08 22.71
CA GLN A 49 -12.11 -0.93 21.73
C GLN A 49 -10.97 -1.82 22.24
N PHE A 50 -10.07 -1.30 23.11
CA PHE A 50 -9.01 -2.11 23.68
C PHE A 50 -9.50 -3.08 24.75
N LEU A 51 -10.65 -2.82 25.38
CA LEU A 51 -11.23 -3.69 26.41
C LEU A 51 -11.63 -5.05 25.83
N ILE A 52 -11.98 -5.13 24.54
CA ILE A 52 -12.28 -6.39 23.83
C ILE A 52 -11.12 -7.38 23.94
N TYR A 53 -9.89 -6.87 23.96
CA TYR A 53 -8.70 -7.71 23.96
C TYR A 53 -8.36 -8.28 25.34
N ILE A 54 -8.78 -7.61 26.43
CA ILE A 54 -8.48 -8.02 27.79
C ILE A 54 -9.68 -8.67 28.50
N ILE A 55 -10.91 -8.41 28.05
CA ILE A 55 -12.12 -9.05 28.56
C ILE A 55 -12.77 -9.77 27.41
N SER A 56 -12.51 -11.08 27.32
CA SER A 56 -13.10 -11.95 26.33
C SER A 56 -13.77 -13.15 26.99
N PRO A 57 -14.79 -13.75 26.35
CA PRO A 57 -15.40 -15.01 26.80
C PRO A 57 -14.38 -16.15 26.90
N PHE A 58 -13.32 -16.10 26.10
CA PHE A 58 -12.24 -17.10 26.14
C PHE A 58 -11.41 -17.00 27.43
N ILE A 59 -11.18 -15.78 27.92
CA ILE A 59 -10.45 -15.58 29.17
C ILE A 59 -11.37 -15.84 30.37
N TYR A 60 -12.61 -15.33 30.32
CA TYR A 60 -13.58 -15.42 31.41
C TYR A 60 -14.86 -16.15 30.98
N PRO A 61 -14.87 -17.49 30.95
CA PRO A 61 -15.99 -18.27 30.43
C PRO A 61 -17.28 -18.16 31.25
N LYS A 62 -17.18 -17.72 32.51
CA LYS A 62 -18.34 -17.49 33.41
C LYS A 62 -18.67 -16.01 33.61
N LEU A 63 -18.08 -15.10 32.81
CA LEU A 63 -18.44 -13.69 32.88
C LEU A 63 -19.90 -13.52 32.43
N ARG A 64 -20.67 -12.73 33.18
CA ARG A 64 -22.08 -12.51 32.88
C ARG A 64 -22.25 -11.83 31.52
N ASP A 65 -23.23 -12.29 30.75
CA ASP A 65 -23.48 -11.83 29.38
C ASP A 65 -23.61 -10.31 29.24
N TYR A 66 -24.18 -9.61 30.22
CA TYR A 66 -24.32 -8.16 30.13
C TYR A 66 -22.95 -7.45 30.12
N PHE A 67 -21.95 -7.96 30.85
CA PHE A 67 -20.60 -7.43 30.79
C PHE A 67 -19.96 -7.75 29.44
N ILE A 68 -20.09 -9.00 28.98
CA ILE A 68 -19.59 -9.43 27.67
C ILE A 68 -20.13 -8.53 26.56
N LYS A 69 -21.44 -8.28 26.52
CA LYS A 69 -22.10 -7.43 25.50
C LYS A 69 -21.58 -5.99 25.52
N VAL A 70 -21.30 -5.42 26.70
CA VAL A 70 -20.74 -4.07 26.82
C VAL A 70 -19.33 -4.01 26.25
N PHE A 71 -18.49 -5.00 26.55
CA PHE A 71 -17.10 -5.01 26.09
C PHE A 71 -16.98 -5.39 24.61
N ILE A 72 -17.88 -6.21 24.07
CA ILE A 72 -17.90 -6.66 22.68
C ILE A 72 -18.58 -5.66 21.72
N ILE A 73 -19.11 -4.53 22.20
CA ILE A 73 -19.86 -3.57 21.35
C ILE A 73 -19.06 -3.05 20.14
N PHE A 74 -17.72 -3.00 20.23
CA PHE A 74 -16.84 -2.64 19.11
C PHE A 74 -16.08 -3.85 18.54
N ASN A 75 -16.60 -5.06 18.73
CA ASN A 75 -16.12 -6.23 18.05
C ASN A 75 -16.92 -6.36 16.74
N PRO A 76 -16.26 -6.36 15.58
CA PRO A 76 -16.95 -6.56 14.31
C PRO A 76 -17.26 -8.06 14.15
N ASP A 77 -18.15 -8.61 14.98
CA ASP A 77 -18.66 -9.97 14.80
C ASP A 77 -19.48 -10.00 13.51
N ILE A 78 -19.04 -10.86 12.58
CA ILE A 78 -19.64 -10.99 11.26
C ILE A 78 -20.62 -12.16 11.37
N ASP A 79 -21.81 -11.89 11.90
CA ASP A 79 -22.89 -12.87 12.04
C ASP A 79 -23.89 -12.81 10.86
N ASN A 80 -23.88 -11.69 10.13
CA ASN A 80 -24.81 -11.41 9.05
C ASN A 80 -24.06 -11.04 7.76
N SER A 81 -24.33 -11.78 6.68
CA SER A 81 -23.71 -11.54 5.37
C SER A 81 -24.07 -10.17 4.77
N LEU A 82 -25.28 -9.66 5.02
CA LEU A 82 -25.68 -8.32 4.57
C LEU A 82 -24.85 -7.23 5.26
N TYR A 83 -24.65 -7.35 6.57
CA TYR A 83 -23.78 -6.44 7.33
C TYR A 83 -22.35 -6.50 6.80
N PHE A 84 -21.82 -7.70 6.56
CA PHE A 84 -20.50 -7.90 5.97
C PHE A 84 -20.33 -7.17 4.63
N TYR A 85 -21.22 -7.43 3.66
CA TYR A 85 -21.11 -6.84 2.32
C TYR A 85 -21.31 -5.33 2.32
N ILE A 86 -22.24 -4.81 3.11
CA ILE A 86 -22.43 -3.36 3.24
C ILE A 86 -21.19 -2.72 3.82
N PHE A 87 -20.64 -3.29 4.90
CA PHE A 87 -19.54 -2.67 5.62
C PHE A 87 -18.21 -2.78 4.85
N ILE A 88 -17.91 -3.93 4.24
CA ILE A 88 -16.72 -4.07 3.39
C ILE A 88 -16.83 -3.12 2.19
N THR A 89 -17.97 -3.06 1.51
CA THR A 89 -18.17 -2.16 0.35
C THR A 89 -18.03 -0.70 0.77
N PHE A 90 -18.63 -0.31 1.90
CA PHE A 90 -18.53 1.06 2.43
C PHE A 90 -17.08 1.43 2.73
N LEU A 91 -16.35 0.58 3.47
CA LEU A 91 -14.95 0.85 3.79
C LEU A 91 -14.07 0.86 2.53
N SER A 92 -14.28 -0.08 1.60
CA SER A 92 -13.59 -0.13 0.31
C SER A 92 -13.78 1.15 -0.49
N ILE A 93 -15.03 1.61 -0.65
CA ILE A 93 -15.35 2.87 -1.34
C ILE A 93 -14.71 4.05 -0.61
N PHE A 94 -14.72 4.06 0.72
CA PHE A 94 -14.13 5.13 1.50
C PHE A 94 -12.61 5.18 1.35
N ILE A 95 -11.91 4.04 1.39
CA ILE A 95 -10.46 3.96 1.14
C ILE A 95 -10.14 4.40 -0.30
N LEU A 96 -10.90 3.94 -1.29
CA LEU A 96 -10.73 4.37 -2.68
C LEU A 96 -10.94 5.88 -2.81
N TYR A 97 -11.95 6.45 -2.15
CA TYR A 97 -12.16 7.89 -2.08
C TYR A 97 -10.99 8.60 -1.40
N MET A 98 -10.45 8.04 -0.31
CA MET A 98 -9.31 8.59 0.41
C MET A 98 -8.08 8.74 -0.49
N TYR A 99 -7.75 7.68 -1.21
CA TYR A 99 -6.64 7.65 -2.17
C TYR A 99 -6.93 8.45 -3.43
N PHE A 100 -8.17 8.47 -3.91
CA PHE A 100 -8.58 9.31 -5.03
C PHE A 100 -8.39 10.79 -4.69
N MET A 101 -8.79 11.24 -3.50
CA MET A 101 -8.61 12.62 -3.06
C MET A 101 -7.13 12.99 -2.97
N MET A 102 -6.33 12.10 -2.37
CA MET A 102 -4.88 12.27 -2.27
C MET A 102 -4.22 12.31 -3.67
N PHE A 103 -4.57 11.39 -4.57
CA PHE A 103 -4.04 11.34 -5.94
C PHE A 103 -4.53 12.50 -6.81
N SER A 104 -5.78 12.93 -6.66
CA SER A 104 -6.34 14.11 -7.32
C SER A 104 -5.57 15.36 -6.89
N HIS A 105 -5.27 15.48 -5.60
CA HIS A 105 -4.41 16.54 -5.08
C HIS A 105 -3.00 16.46 -5.69
N PHE A 106 -2.35 15.29 -5.72
CA PHE A 106 -1.03 15.11 -6.33
C PHE A 106 -1.01 15.40 -7.83
N LYS A 107 -1.99 14.88 -8.58
CA LYS A 107 -2.13 15.12 -10.02
C LYS A 107 -2.32 16.61 -10.30
N SER A 108 -2.98 17.31 -9.38
CA SER A 108 -3.12 18.76 -9.46
C SER A 108 -1.90 19.52 -8.93
N ASN A 109 -0.87 18.88 -8.36
CA ASN A 109 0.21 19.54 -7.61
C ASN A 109 -0.33 20.56 -6.58
N GLY A 110 -1.43 20.23 -5.90
CA GLY A 110 -2.14 21.14 -4.98
C GLY A 110 -2.78 22.38 -5.62
N ARG A 111 -2.89 22.42 -6.96
CA ARG A 111 -3.43 23.57 -7.71
C ARG A 111 -4.95 23.64 -7.65
N LYS A 112 -5.66 22.51 -7.68
CA LYS A 112 -7.11 22.50 -7.49
C LYS A 112 -7.40 22.49 -5.99
N SER A 113 -7.79 23.64 -5.46
CA SER A 113 -8.29 23.71 -4.09
C SER A 113 -9.59 22.90 -4.02
N MET A 114 -9.56 21.79 -3.31
CA MET A 114 -10.78 21.12 -2.91
C MET A 114 -11.57 22.07 -2.00
N SER A 115 -12.90 22.01 -2.08
CA SER A 115 -13.71 22.87 -1.23
C SER A 115 -13.38 22.59 0.24
N LYS A 116 -13.30 23.64 1.06
CA LYS A 116 -13.06 23.50 2.51
C LYS A 116 -14.05 22.51 3.14
N LYS A 117 -15.31 22.51 2.68
CA LYS A 117 -16.34 21.55 3.08
C LYS A 117 -15.99 20.10 2.74
N SER A 118 -15.49 19.82 1.53
CA SER A 118 -15.08 18.47 1.13
C SER A 118 -13.88 17.97 1.94
N LEU A 119 -12.87 18.81 2.16
CA LEU A 119 -11.71 18.49 3.00
C LEU A 119 -12.10 18.31 4.47
N TRP A 120 -13.07 19.08 4.96
CA TRP A 120 -13.64 18.93 6.30
C TRP A 120 -14.36 17.60 6.45
N ILE A 121 -15.27 17.23 5.54
CA ILE A 121 -15.97 15.94 5.57
C ILE A 121 -14.96 14.78 5.50
N TYR A 122 -14.00 14.87 4.57
CA TYR A 122 -12.90 13.91 4.44
C TYR A 122 -12.15 13.73 5.76
N ASN A 123 -11.69 14.83 6.36
CA ASN A 123 -10.89 14.77 7.58
C ASN A 123 -11.71 14.30 8.79
N SER A 124 -13.00 14.68 8.87
CA SER A 124 -13.94 14.18 9.88
C SER A 124 -14.08 12.66 9.79
N LEU A 125 -14.44 12.14 8.62
CA LEU A 125 -14.63 10.71 8.41
C LEU A 125 -13.33 9.94 8.65
N TYR A 126 -12.20 10.48 8.17
CA TYR A 126 -10.90 9.87 8.41
C TYR A 126 -10.59 9.78 9.90
N ASN A 127 -10.74 10.87 10.65
CA ASN A 127 -10.46 10.84 12.09
C ASN A 127 -11.41 9.86 12.81
N ILE A 128 -12.70 9.83 12.46
CA ILE A 128 -13.66 8.91 13.07
C ILE A 128 -13.26 7.45 12.79
N PHE A 129 -13.15 7.05 11.52
CA PHE A 129 -12.93 5.64 11.15
C PHE A 129 -11.49 5.17 11.30
N PHE A 130 -10.52 5.97 10.87
CA PHE A 130 -9.13 5.55 10.73
C PHE A 130 -8.18 6.16 11.78
N LYS A 131 -8.67 6.98 12.71
CA LYS A 131 -7.92 7.36 13.91
C LYS A 131 -8.55 6.76 15.17
N TYR A 132 -9.82 7.03 15.42
CA TYR A 132 -10.49 6.60 16.66
C TYR A 132 -11.06 5.19 16.58
N LEU A 133 -11.77 4.81 15.50
CA LEU A 133 -12.28 3.45 15.26
C LEU A 133 -11.28 2.54 14.51
N LEU A 134 -10.00 2.91 14.49
CA LEU A 134 -9.01 2.18 13.70
C LEU A 134 -8.84 0.72 14.15
N SER A 135 -8.95 0.44 15.46
CA SER A 135 -8.83 -0.92 15.98
C SER A 135 -9.96 -1.80 15.45
N TYR A 136 -11.19 -1.28 15.50
CA TYR A 136 -12.37 -1.90 14.93
C TYR A 136 -12.19 -2.20 13.43
N VAL A 137 -11.72 -1.20 12.64
CA VAL A 137 -11.49 -1.37 11.20
C VAL A 137 -10.43 -2.44 10.93
N TYR A 138 -9.33 -2.45 11.67
CA TYR A 138 -8.31 -3.49 11.54
C TYR A 138 -8.83 -4.87 11.93
N CYS A 139 -9.61 -4.99 13.01
CA CYS A 139 -10.24 -6.25 13.39
C CYS A 139 -11.18 -6.74 12.28
N PHE A 140 -11.99 -5.86 11.68
CA PHE A 140 -12.91 -6.21 10.60
C PHE A 140 -12.16 -6.82 9.40
N TYR A 141 -11.12 -6.15 8.92
CA TYR A 141 -10.32 -6.65 7.79
C TYR A 141 -9.50 -7.89 8.14
N ALA A 142 -8.91 -7.96 9.34
CA ALA A 142 -8.18 -9.14 9.79
C ALA A 142 -9.09 -10.38 9.85
N ARG A 143 -10.32 -10.23 10.35
CA ARG A 143 -11.33 -11.29 10.32
C ARG A 143 -11.76 -11.65 8.91
N SER A 144 -11.93 -10.66 8.03
CA SER A 144 -12.32 -10.86 6.63
C SER A 144 -11.33 -11.75 5.86
N ILE A 145 -10.04 -11.75 6.25
CA ILE A 145 -9.01 -12.64 5.67
C ILE A 145 -9.28 -14.12 5.99
N TYR A 146 -9.83 -14.42 7.17
CA TYR A 146 -10.09 -15.79 7.63
C TYR A 146 -11.58 -16.18 7.56
N LEU A 147 -12.45 -15.24 7.19
CA LEU A 147 -13.91 -15.37 7.25
C LEU A 147 -14.46 -16.56 6.45
N CYS A 148 -13.80 -16.97 5.37
CA CYS A 148 -14.28 -18.07 4.56
C CYS A 148 -14.29 -19.42 5.31
N ASN A 149 -13.44 -19.58 6.34
CA ASN A 149 -13.40 -20.80 7.16
C ASN A 149 -14.62 -20.89 8.08
N PHE A 150 -15.31 -19.78 8.31
CA PHE A 150 -16.59 -19.70 9.02
C PHE A 150 -17.79 -19.59 8.07
N ALA A 151 -17.59 -19.73 6.75
CA ALA A 151 -18.67 -19.54 5.78
C ALA A 151 -19.84 -20.51 5.97
N ASP A 152 -19.59 -21.71 6.50
CA ASP A 152 -20.66 -22.70 6.72
C ASP A 152 -21.61 -22.29 7.85
N SER A 153 -21.19 -21.44 8.79
CA SER A 153 -22.07 -20.93 9.86
C SER A 153 -22.85 -19.67 9.45
N ILE A 154 -22.40 -18.94 8.42
CA ILE A 154 -22.98 -17.65 8.02
C ILE A 154 -23.50 -17.72 6.58
N LYS A 155 -24.82 -17.87 6.43
CA LYS A 155 -25.49 -17.92 5.12
C LYS A 155 -25.16 -16.68 4.28
N GLY A 156 -24.65 -16.90 3.06
CA GLY A 156 -24.36 -15.86 2.07
C GLY A 156 -22.90 -15.43 1.97
N ILE A 157 -22.02 -15.93 2.86
CA ILE A 157 -20.57 -15.77 2.73
C ILE A 157 -20.02 -16.88 1.81
N PRO A 158 -19.12 -16.58 0.86
CA PRO A 158 -18.56 -17.61 0.00
C PRO A 158 -17.76 -18.63 0.81
N LYS A 159 -17.97 -19.91 0.51
CA LYS A 159 -17.12 -20.99 1.01
C LYS A 159 -15.66 -20.74 0.63
N CYS A 160 -14.74 -21.19 1.48
CA CYS A 160 -13.31 -21.13 1.16
C CYS A 160 -13.00 -21.82 -0.16
N LYS A 161 -11.89 -21.40 -0.77
CA LYS A 161 -11.37 -21.91 -2.04
C LYS A 161 -12.26 -21.61 -3.26
N THR A 162 -13.32 -20.83 -3.09
CA THR A 162 -14.07 -20.25 -4.22
C THR A 162 -13.33 -19.02 -4.76
N PRO A 163 -13.42 -18.72 -6.08
CA PRO A 163 -12.83 -17.51 -6.65
C PRO A 163 -13.27 -16.24 -5.93
N PHE A 164 -14.54 -16.17 -5.50
CA PHE A 164 -15.08 -15.03 -4.79
C PHE A 164 -14.46 -14.87 -3.39
N SER A 165 -14.22 -15.97 -2.65
CA SER A 165 -13.50 -15.91 -1.37
C SER A 165 -12.07 -15.36 -1.54
N TYR A 166 -11.34 -15.77 -2.59
CA TYR A 166 -10.01 -15.23 -2.88
C TYR A 166 -10.01 -13.74 -3.23
N ILE A 167 -11.05 -13.26 -3.93
CA ILE A 167 -11.22 -11.83 -4.22
C ILE A 167 -11.42 -11.04 -2.92
N ILE A 168 -12.30 -11.51 -2.03
CA ILE A 168 -12.57 -10.85 -0.74
C ILE A 168 -11.32 -10.81 0.15
N ILE A 169 -10.58 -11.92 0.22
CA ILE A 169 -9.31 -11.98 0.93
C ILE A 169 -8.32 -10.98 0.33
N GLY A 170 -8.20 -10.96 -1.00
CA GLY A 170 -7.33 -10.02 -1.71
C GLY A 170 -7.67 -8.55 -1.44
N ILE A 171 -8.96 -8.20 -1.48
CA ILE A 171 -9.46 -6.84 -1.15
C ILE A 171 -9.08 -6.50 0.30
N SER A 172 -9.37 -7.40 1.23
CA SER A 172 -9.11 -7.20 2.66
C SER A 172 -7.62 -6.96 2.95
N VAL A 173 -6.72 -7.75 2.35
CA VAL A 173 -5.27 -7.58 2.50
C VAL A 173 -4.78 -6.26 1.92
N VAL A 174 -5.23 -5.89 0.71
CA VAL A 174 -4.83 -4.64 0.05
C VAL A 174 -5.30 -3.43 0.86
N GLU A 175 -6.54 -3.46 1.34
CA GLU A 175 -7.15 -2.38 2.12
C GLU A 175 -6.49 -2.24 3.50
N PHE A 176 -6.19 -3.36 4.16
CA PHE A 176 -5.43 -3.37 5.40
C PHE A 176 -4.05 -2.70 5.25
N ILE A 177 -3.33 -3.00 4.17
CA ILE A 177 -2.03 -2.37 3.86
C ILE A 177 -2.20 -0.87 3.58
N PHE A 178 -3.20 -0.49 2.77
CA PHE A 178 -3.46 0.90 2.41
C PHE A 178 -3.86 1.75 3.61
N ILE A 179 -4.75 1.26 4.48
CA ILE A 179 -5.11 1.97 5.72
C ILE A 179 -3.87 2.17 6.60
N THR A 180 -3.03 1.14 6.74
CA THR A 180 -1.80 1.22 7.54
C THR A 180 -0.83 2.25 6.99
N ALA A 181 -0.58 2.21 5.68
CA ALA A 181 0.31 3.14 5.00
C ALA A 181 -0.19 4.59 5.11
N TYR A 182 -1.48 4.82 4.85
CA TYR A 182 -2.07 6.16 4.97
C TYR A 182 -2.03 6.63 6.43
N SER A 183 -2.37 5.77 7.40
CA SER A 183 -2.36 6.12 8.82
C SER A 183 -0.99 6.52 9.32
N LEU A 184 0.06 5.85 8.84
CA LEU A 184 1.45 6.18 9.15
C LEU A 184 1.87 7.52 8.53
N ILE A 185 1.41 7.82 7.32
CA ILE A 185 1.67 9.13 6.70
C ILE A 185 0.90 10.21 7.50
N TYR A 186 -0.39 10.03 7.71
CA TYR A 186 -1.24 10.99 8.39
C TYR A 186 -0.77 11.31 9.82
N SER A 187 -0.38 10.30 10.60
CA SER A 187 0.17 10.51 11.96
C SER A 187 1.48 11.32 11.97
N ASN A 188 2.23 11.30 10.88
CA ASN A 188 3.46 12.09 10.76
C ASN A 188 3.17 13.57 10.47
N PHE A 189 2.05 13.90 9.81
CA PHE A 189 1.72 15.24 9.32
C PHE A 189 0.59 15.94 10.07
N ASN A 190 -0.31 15.20 10.72
CA ASN A 190 -1.39 15.78 11.50
C ASN A 190 -0.91 16.12 12.91
N PHE A 191 -0.61 17.39 13.14
CA PHE A 191 -0.30 17.94 14.46
C PHE A 191 -0.90 19.33 14.60
N ASN A 192 -1.17 19.69 15.85
CA ASN A 192 -1.63 21.02 16.20
C ASN A 192 -0.42 21.91 16.45
N THR A 193 -0.32 23.03 15.74
CA THR A 193 0.78 24.00 15.90
C THR A 193 0.46 25.10 16.91
N ASN A 194 -0.79 25.23 17.34
CA ASN A 194 -1.19 26.21 18.34
C ASN A 194 -1.08 25.60 19.75
N CYS A 195 0.15 25.64 20.29
CA CYS A 195 0.49 25.09 21.61
C CYS A 195 -0.34 25.67 22.77
N LEU A 196 -0.84 26.90 22.61
CA LEU A 196 -1.50 27.66 23.68
C LEU A 196 -3.02 27.70 23.59
N SER A 197 -3.62 27.21 22.49
CA SER A 197 -5.08 27.20 22.32
C SER A 197 -5.79 26.52 23.51
N HIS A 198 -6.75 27.23 24.09
CA HIS A 198 -7.57 26.70 25.19
C HIS A 198 -8.57 25.65 24.71
N SER A 199 -9.10 25.81 23.49
CA SER A 199 -10.08 24.89 22.88
C SER A 199 -9.49 23.51 22.52
N MET A 200 -8.17 23.35 22.51
CA MET A 200 -7.52 22.13 22.02
C MET A 200 -6.79 21.39 23.14
N TYR A 201 -7.56 20.82 24.07
CA TYR A 201 -7.03 19.98 25.15
C TYR A 201 -6.24 18.77 24.64
N CYS A 202 -6.61 18.24 23.47
CA CYS A 202 -6.09 16.99 22.91
C CYS A 202 -5.01 17.18 21.83
N GLY A 203 -4.54 18.41 21.61
CA GLY A 203 -3.48 18.70 20.66
C GLY A 203 -2.12 18.15 21.10
N THR A 204 -1.26 17.85 20.12
CA THR A 204 0.13 17.44 20.34
C THR A 204 1.01 17.86 19.16
N MET A 205 2.25 18.25 19.45
CA MET A 205 3.32 18.43 18.47
C MET A 205 4.17 17.16 18.27
N HIS A 206 3.98 16.13 19.10
CA HIS A 206 4.91 15.02 19.26
C HIS A 206 4.55 13.80 18.38
N LYS A 207 5.57 13.22 17.75
CA LYS A 207 5.49 12.08 16.81
C LYS A 207 5.30 10.72 17.51
N ALA A 208 5.94 10.56 18.66
CA ALA A 208 6.28 9.25 19.21
C ALA A 208 5.05 8.41 19.61
N ASN A 209 3.99 9.05 20.11
CA ASN A 209 2.84 8.31 20.63
C ASN A 209 1.88 7.85 19.53
N CYS A 210 1.66 8.65 18.49
CA CYS A 210 0.69 8.31 17.44
C CYS A 210 1.12 7.07 16.65
N ASN A 211 2.41 6.93 16.33
CA ASN A 211 2.91 5.75 15.63
C ASN A 211 2.94 4.51 16.53
N ALA A 212 3.34 4.66 17.80
CA ALA A 212 3.34 3.56 18.76
C ALA A 212 1.94 2.96 18.93
N VAL A 213 0.92 3.81 19.13
CA VAL A 213 -0.49 3.38 19.25
C VAL A 213 -0.98 2.74 17.95
N LEU A 214 -0.64 3.30 16.79
CA LEU A 214 -0.97 2.72 15.48
C LEU A 214 -0.41 1.28 15.34
N PHE A 215 0.86 1.08 15.68
CA PHE A 215 1.50 -0.24 15.60
C PHE A 215 0.91 -1.23 16.60
N VAL A 216 0.59 -0.80 17.82
CA VAL A 216 -0.08 -1.69 18.79
C VAL A 216 -1.46 -2.10 18.29
N LYS A 217 -2.29 -1.16 17.79
CA LYS A 217 -3.59 -1.51 17.19
C LYS A 217 -3.46 -2.54 16.06
N LEU A 218 -2.45 -2.37 15.20
CA LEU A 218 -2.15 -3.30 14.12
C LEU A 218 -1.77 -4.69 14.65
N ILE A 219 -0.83 -4.75 15.59
CA ILE A 219 -0.35 -6.00 16.20
C ILE A 219 -1.50 -6.73 16.89
N LEU A 220 -2.30 -6.02 17.70
CA LEU A 220 -3.41 -6.63 18.43
C LEU A 220 -4.50 -7.15 17.50
N ALA A 221 -4.86 -6.39 16.45
CA ALA A 221 -5.84 -6.84 15.47
C ALA A 221 -5.38 -8.10 14.72
N VAL A 222 -4.11 -8.16 14.29
CA VAL A 222 -3.54 -9.35 13.62
C VAL A 222 -3.43 -10.52 14.58
N LEU A 223 -2.92 -10.29 15.79
CA LEU A 223 -2.73 -11.33 16.79
C LEU A 223 -4.06 -12.02 17.10
N ILE A 224 -5.09 -11.25 17.42
CA ILE A 224 -6.35 -11.77 17.98
C ILE A 224 -7.31 -12.26 16.91
N ASN A 225 -7.23 -11.75 15.68
CA ASN A 225 -8.17 -12.12 14.60
C ASN A 225 -7.58 -12.93 13.46
N LEU A 226 -6.25 -13.10 13.42
CA LEU A 226 -5.59 -13.89 12.38
C LEU A 226 -4.70 -14.97 12.99
N VAL A 227 -3.78 -14.60 13.88
CA VAL A 227 -2.79 -15.55 14.42
C VAL A 227 -3.46 -16.59 15.32
N THR A 228 -4.33 -16.18 16.24
CA THR A 228 -5.09 -17.10 17.11
C THR A 228 -5.85 -18.15 16.31
N TYR A 229 -6.56 -17.73 15.25
CA TYR A 229 -7.32 -18.64 14.39
C TYR A 229 -6.44 -19.58 13.57
N ILE A 230 -5.31 -19.09 13.04
CA ILE A 230 -4.35 -19.95 12.34
C ILE A 230 -3.76 -21.01 13.29
N LEU A 231 -3.43 -20.63 14.53
CA LEU A 231 -2.91 -21.56 15.52
C LEU A 231 -3.97 -22.59 15.94
N ASP A 232 -5.23 -22.17 16.08
CA ASP A 232 -6.36 -23.04 16.39
C ASP A 232 -6.62 -24.06 15.26
N ASP A 233 -6.58 -23.62 13.99
CA ASP A 233 -6.70 -24.51 12.81
C ASP A 233 -5.59 -25.57 12.74
N HIS A 234 -4.41 -25.23 13.27
CA HIS A 234 -3.29 -26.15 13.43
C HIS A 234 -3.35 -26.99 14.71
N ASN A 235 -4.49 -27.02 15.41
CA ASN A 235 -4.71 -27.76 16.65
C ASN A 235 -3.71 -27.42 17.78
N VAL A 236 -3.19 -26.19 17.81
CA VAL A 236 -2.40 -25.72 18.96
C VAL A 236 -3.32 -25.58 20.16
N ASN A 237 -2.88 -26.07 21.33
CA ASN A 237 -3.67 -26.00 22.55
C ASN A 237 -4.15 -24.56 22.83
N THR A 238 -5.48 -24.37 22.92
CA THR A 238 -6.13 -23.08 23.15
C THR A 238 -5.61 -22.37 24.39
N HIS A 239 -5.26 -23.11 25.44
CA HIS A 239 -4.64 -22.56 26.65
C HIS A 239 -3.28 -21.90 26.37
N SER A 240 -2.46 -22.54 25.54
CA SER A 240 -1.16 -21.98 25.11
C SER A 240 -1.32 -20.75 24.23
N ILE A 241 -2.32 -20.76 23.33
CA ILE A 241 -2.66 -19.59 22.50
C ILE A 241 -3.04 -18.40 23.39
N LEU A 242 -3.89 -18.63 24.40
CA LEU A 242 -4.30 -17.59 25.35
C LEU A 242 -3.12 -17.01 26.13
N ILE A 243 -2.23 -17.86 26.68
CA ILE A 243 -1.02 -17.42 27.38
C ILE A 243 -0.13 -16.54 26.48
N ILE A 244 0.15 -16.99 25.26
CA ILE A 244 1.00 -16.25 24.31
C ILE A 244 0.35 -14.90 23.97
N SER A 245 -0.98 -14.90 23.75
CA SER A 245 -1.71 -13.67 23.42
C SER A 245 -1.66 -12.64 24.54
N GLU A 246 -1.82 -13.06 25.80
CA GLU A 246 -1.76 -12.18 26.96
C GLU A 246 -0.35 -11.65 27.25
N ILE A 247 0.70 -12.45 26.99
CA ILE A 247 2.08 -11.95 27.07
C ILE A 247 2.30 -10.81 26.06
N ILE A 248 1.83 -10.97 24.83
CA ILE A 248 1.99 -9.94 23.79
C ILE A 248 1.14 -8.70 24.13
N LEU A 249 -0.08 -8.88 24.64
CA LEU A 249 -0.93 -7.79 25.12
C LEU A 249 -0.25 -7.00 26.24
N PHE A 250 0.25 -7.70 27.27
CA PHE A 250 0.99 -7.11 28.38
C PHE A 250 2.17 -6.28 27.88
N LEU A 251 3.04 -6.85 27.05
CA LEU A 251 4.22 -6.17 26.51
C LEU A 251 3.86 -4.96 25.65
N SER A 252 2.80 -5.06 24.85
CA SER A 252 2.33 -3.98 23.97
C SER A 252 1.84 -2.78 24.78
N PHE A 253 0.98 -3.00 25.78
CA PHE A 253 0.51 -1.91 26.63
C PHE A 253 1.58 -1.42 27.61
N PHE A 254 2.50 -2.29 28.04
CA PHE A 254 3.67 -1.91 28.83
C PHE A 254 4.54 -0.89 28.09
N TYR A 255 4.80 -1.18 26.81
CA TYR A 255 5.50 -0.26 25.92
C TYR A 255 4.73 1.07 25.77
N LEU A 256 3.42 1.04 25.52
CA LEU A 256 2.62 2.26 25.36
C LEU A 256 2.61 3.13 26.60
N PHE A 257 2.36 2.58 27.79
CA PHE A 257 2.34 3.41 29.00
C PHE A 257 3.75 3.96 29.30
N THR A 258 4.82 3.21 29.00
CA THR A 258 6.20 3.68 29.20
C THR A 258 6.53 4.85 28.26
N VAL A 259 6.13 4.75 26.99
CA VAL A 259 6.23 5.83 25.99
C VAL A 259 5.41 7.04 26.45
N GLN A 260 4.19 6.83 26.93
CA GLN A 260 3.30 7.87 27.42
C GLN A 260 3.85 8.58 28.66
N LEU A 261 4.44 7.84 29.60
CA LEU A 261 5.08 8.38 30.81
C LEU A 261 6.30 9.24 30.48
N LYS A 262 7.14 8.76 29.55
CA LYS A 262 8.40 9.42 29.16
C LYS A 262 8.19 10.67 28.33
N TYR A 263 7.26 10.64 27.36
CA TYR A 263 7.10 11.72 26.39
C TYR A 263 5.94 12.65 26.68
N GLN A 264 4.92 12.19 27.42
CA GLN A 264 3.69 12.92 27.72
C GLN A 264 3.17 13.75 26.54
N PRO A 265 2.92 13.16 25.37
CA PRO A 265 2.79 13.86 24.10
C PRO A 265 1.74 14.99 24.04
N TYR A 266 0.67 14.95 24.84
CA TYR A 266 -0.42 15.91 24.73
C TYR A 266 -0.11 17.22 25.46
N TYR A 267 -0.62 18.36 24.99
CA TYR A 267 -0.44 19.62 25.71
C TYR A 267 -1.20 19.68 27.04
N SER A 268 -2.27 18.89 27.20
CA SER A 268 -3.06 18.82 28.44
C SER A 268 -2.50 17.76 29.38
N ILE A 269 -2.25 18.15 30.62
CA ILE A 269 -1.85 17.23 31.69
C ILE A 269 -2.98 16.21 31.96
N GLN A 270 -4.24 16.65 31.95
CA GLN A 270 -5.39 15.77 32.16
C GLN A 270 -5.47 14.67 31.09
N VAL A 271 -5.29 15.02 29.81
CA VAL A 271 -5.29 14.04 28.72
C VAL A 271 -4.10 13.08 28.83
N ASN A 272 -2.91 13.56 29.22
CA ASN A 272 -1.78 12.66 29.44
C ASN A 272 -2.01 11.70 30.61
N ASN A 273 -2.56 12.17 31.72
CA ASN A 273 -2.90 11.35 32.88
C ASN A 273 -3.95 10.31 32.53
N TYR A 274 -4.99 10.70 31.78
CA TYR A 274 -6.03 9.81 31.27
C TYR A 274 -5.41 8.71 30.40
N ARG A 275 -4.66 9.06 29.36
CA ARG A 275 -4.03 8.09 28.44
C ARG A 275 -3.04 7.17 29.13
N PHE A 276 -2.23 7.71 30.03
CA PHE A 276 -1.34 6.88 30.84
C PHE A 276 -2.15 5.91 31.71
N GLY A 277 -3.18 6.41 32.40
CA GLY A 277 -4.07 5.60 33.23
C GLY A 277 -4.71 4.46 32.44
N THR A 278 -5.19 4.71 31.22
CA THR A 278 -5.73 3.67 30.34
C THR A 278 -4.68 2.62 30.02
N TYR A 279 -3.52 2.99 29.46
CA TYR A 279 -2.51 2.01 29.05
C TYR A 279 -1.88 1.26 30.23
N PHE A 280 -1.70 1.94 31.38
CA PHE A 280 -1.27 1.32 32.62
C PHE A 280 -2.27 0.26 33.07
N THR A 281 -3.56 0.60 33.07
CA THR A 281 -4.65 -0.33 33.44
C THR A 281 -4.65 -1.55 32.54
N LEU A 282 -4.63 -1.34 31.22
CA LEU A 282 -4.64 -2.44 30.25
C LEU A 282 -3.42 -3.35 30.43
N SER A 283 -2.24 -2.80 30.66
CA SER A 283 -1.03 -3.60 30.88
C SER A 283 -1.10 -4.40 32.18
N ILE A 284 -1.39 -3.77 33.32
CA ILE A 284 -1.46 -4.47 34.61
C ILE A 284 -2.62 -5.49 34.61
N PHE A 285 -3.72 -5.18 33.95
CA PHE A 285 -4.84 -6.10 33.82
C PHE A 285 -4.52 -7.30 32.92
N SER A 286 -3.79 -7.13 31.81
CA SER A 286 -3.26 -8.26 31.02
C SER A 286 -2.32 -9.15 31.83
N LEU A 287 -1.48 -8.55 32.69
CA LEU A 287 -0.63 -9.33 33.60
C LEU A 287 -1.48 -10.13 34.62
N TYR A 288 -2.55 -9.52 35.14
CA TYR A 288 -3.52 -10.20 35.99
C TYR A 288 -4.23 -11.35 35.26
N ASN A 289 -4.71 -11.14 34.03
CA ASN A 289 -5.27 -12.19 33.18
C ASN A 289 -4.29 -13.34 32.99
N LEU A 290 -3.02 -13.04 32.68
CA LEU A 290 -1.98 -14.05 32.51
C LEU A 290 -1.83 -14.93 33.76
N ILE A 291 -1.81 -14.33 34.95
CA ILE A 291 -1.75 -15.06 36.23
C ILE A 291 -2.99 -15.95 36.41
N ILE A 292 -4.19 -15.43 36.12
CA ILE A 292 -5.43 -16.19 36.23
C ILE A 292 -5.44 -17.39 35.27
N ILE A 293 -5.01 -17.20 34.01
CA ILE A 293 -4.97 -18.27 33.00
C ILE A 293 -3.96 -19.34 33.40
N ILE A 294 -2.76 -18.97 33.85
CA ILE A 294 -1.74 -19.92 34.30
C ILE A 294 -2.23 -20.74 35.51
N THR A 295 -3.00 -20.11 36.40
CA THR A 295 -3.55 -20.76 37.60
C THR A 295 -4.90 -21.46 37.38
N ASN A 296 -5.51 -21.33 36.19
CA ASN A 296 -6.84 -21.83 35.84
C ASN A 296 -7.99 -21.34 36.77
N ILE A 297 -7.81 -20.22 37.46
CA ILE A 297 -8.81 -19.64 38.38
C ILE A 297 -9.90 -18.86 37.60
N ASN A 298 -9.74 -18.66 36.29
CA ASN A 298 -10.72 -17.98 35.44
C ASN A 298 -12.09 -18.70 35.38
N THR A 299 -12.16 -19.96 35.82
CA THR A 299 -13.41 -20.73 35.89
C THR A 299 -14.26 -20.41 37.13
N PHE A 300 -13.77 -19.62 38.09
CA PHE A 300 -14.54 -19.22 39.26
C PHE A 300 -15.39 -17.97 38.99
N GLN A 301 -16.68 -18.04 39.32
CA GLN A 301 -17.63 -16.93 39.13
C GLN A 301 -17.19 -15.66 39.87
N ILE A 302 -16.71 -15.82 41.11
CA ILE A 302 -16.28 -14.69 41.96
C ILE A 302 -15.15 -13.90 41.28
N VAL A 303 -14.20 -14.59 40.66
CA VAL A 303 -13.11 -13.94 39.93
C VAL A 303 -13.67 -13.20 38.72
N CYS A 304 -14.50 -13.85 37.89
CA CYS A 304 -15.14 -13.22 36.75
C CYS A 304 -15.97 -11.98 37.12
N ASP A 305 -16.71 -12.03 38.23
CA ASP A 305 -17.57 -10.92 38.69
C ASP A 305 -16.72 -9.76 39.25
N ILE A 306 -15.57 -10.02 39.87
CA ILE A 306 -14.67 -8.99 40.44
C ILE A 306 -13.81 -8.32 39.36
N SER A 307 -13.37 -9.04 38.33
CA SER A 307 -12.40 -8.53 37.34
C SER A 307 -12.82 -7.20 36.69
N PRO A 308 -14.08 -6.98 36.24
CA PRO A 308 -14.52 -5.69 35.70
C PRO A 308 -14.33 -4.51 36.67
N PHE A 309 -14.46 -4.74 37.99
CA PHE A 309 -14.30 -3.70 39.00
C PHE A 309 -12.83 -3.32 39.27
N LEU A 310 -11.87 -4.19 38.91
CA LEU A 310 -10.44 -3.87 39.03
C LEU A 310 -9.98 -2.80 38.02
N ILE A 311 -10.60 -2.73 36.85
CA ILE A 311 -10.26 -1.77 35.79
C ILE A 311 -10.34 -0.31 36.27
N PRO A 312 -11.46 0.19 36.83
CA PRO A 312 -11.54 1.57 37.29
C PRO A 312 -10.56 1.86 38.45
N ILE A 313 -10.30 0.88 39.33
CA ILE A 313 -9.33 1.02 40.44
C ILE A 313 -7.92 1.23 39.88
N LEU A 314 -7.47 0.35 38.98
CA LEU A 314 -6.16 0.45 38.34
C LEU A 314 -6.02 1.76 37.54
N PHE A 315 -7.10 2.22 36.91
CA PHE A 315 -7.13 3.49 36.18
C PHE A 315 -6.88 4.68 37.10
N ILE A 316 -7.56 4.75 38.25
CA ILE A 316 -7.38 5.82 39.24
C ILE A 316 -5.93 5.83 39.77
N VAL A 317 -5.37 4.65 40.05
CA VAL A 317 -3.96 4.51 40.49
C VAL A 317 -3.01 5.02 39.41
N GLY A 318 -3.16 4.57 38.16
CA GLY A 318 -2.33 5.00 37.04
C GLY A 318 -2.42 6.51 36.79
N TYR A 319 -3.64 7.07 36.81
CA TYR A 319 -3.88 8.51 36.64
C TYR A 319 -3.12 9.34 37.69
N ASN A 320 -3.23 8.96 38.95
CA ASN A 320 -2.56 9.65 40.06
C ASN A 320 -1.04 9.48 40.01
N TYR A 321 -0.56 8.30 39.62
CA TYR A 321 0.86 8.04 39.45
C TYR A 321 1.51 8.95 38.38
N ASN A 322 0.88 9.10 37.20
CA ASN A 322 1.40 10.00 36.17
C ASN A 322 1.38 11.47 36.61
N ASN A 323 0.34 11.88 37.35
CA ASN A 323 0.26 13.23 37.90
C ASN A 323 1.40 13.50 38.89
N TYR A 324 1.67 12.56 39.80
CA TYR A 324 2.79 12.61 40.72
C TYR A 324 4.14 12.68 39.97
N TYR A 325 4.33 11.81 38.98
CA TYR A 325 5.54 11.76 38.16
C TYR A 325 5.78 13.08 37.40
N ASN A 326 4.74 13.65 36.79
CA ASN A 326 4.81 14.95 36.11
C ASN A 326 5.24 16.07 37.06
N LYS A 327 4.62 16.17 38.24
CA LYS A 327 5.01 17.16 39.26
C LYS A 327 6.48 17.01 39.66
N LYS A 328 6.94 15.77 39.85
CA LYS A 328 8.34 15.47 40.18
C LYS A 328 9.33 15.88 39.07
N ILE A 329 8.99 15.64 37.80
CA ILE A 329 9.80 16.10 36.66
C ILE A 329 9.92 17.62 36.67
N VAL A 330 8.78 18.31 36.74
CA VAL A 330 8.73 19.77 36.66
C VAL A 330 9.50 20.41 37.82
N GLN A 331 9.30 19.94 39.06
CA GLN A 331 10.06 20.40 40.24
C GLN A 331 11.57 20.17 40.08
N ARG A 332 11.97 19.02 39.54
CA ARG A 332 13.38 18.71 39.27
C ARG A 332 13.99 19.67 38.25
N ILE A 333 13.28 19.95 37.16
CA ILE A 333 13.75 20.87 36.11
C ILE A 333 13.96 22.27 36.69
N TYR A 334 12.96 22.82 37.38
CA TYR A 334 13.08 24.15 37.98
C TYR A 334 14.18 24.23 39.03
N LYS A 335 14.31 23.20 39.89
CA LYS A 335 15.40 23.12 40.87
C LYS A 335 16.76 23.14 40.19
N LYS A 336 16.97 22.31 39.16
CA LYS A 336 18.24 22.26 38.43
C LYS A 336 18.54 23.54 37.64
N LEU A 337 17.52 24.17 37.07
CA LEU A 337 17.68 25.45 36.39
C LEU A 337 18.13 26.53 37.38
N TYR A 338 17.51 26.58 38.57
CA TYR A 338 17.91 27.49 39.63
C TYR A 338 19.34 27.23 40.12
N GLU A 339 19.72 25.98 40.36
CA GLU A 339 21.09 25.58 40.71
C GLU A 339 22.09 26.02 39.64
N LYS A 340 21.78 25.80 38.35
CA LYS A 340 22.62 26.23 37.23
C LYS A 340 22.78 27.75 37.18
N LYS A 341 21.71 28.51 37.42
CA LYS A 341 21.78 29.98 37.52
C LYS A 341 22.67 30.43 38.66
N LEU A 342 22.50 29.84 39.85
CA LEU A 342 23.29 30.18 41.03
C LEU A 342 24.78 29.94 40.77
N VAL A 343 25.13 28.79 40.20
CA VAL A 343 26.50 28.45 39.79
C VAL A 343 27.03 29.43 38.72
N SER A 344 26.22 29.80 37.73
CA SER A 344 26.62 30.77 36.70
C SER A 344 26.85 32.18 37.27
N ASN A 345 26.03 32.61 38.24
CA ASN A 345 26.16 33.89 38.91
C ASN A 345 27.39 33.92 39.81
N LEU A 346 27.67 32.81 40.52
CA LEU A 346 28.90 32.64 41.26
C LEU A 346 30.09 32.78 40.31
N HIS A 347 30.15 32.02 39.22
CA HIS A 347 31.23 32.13 38.23
C HIS A 347 31.43 33.56 37.69
N LYS A 348 30.35 34.27 37.35
CA LYS A 348 30.42 35.67 36.90
C LYS A 348 30.94 36.60 38.00
N SER A 349 30.48 36.41 39.24
CA SER A 349 30.94 37.22 40.38
C SER A 349 32.41 36.95 40.71
N THR A 350 32.87 35.70 40.59
CA THR A 350 34.28 35.33 40.79
C THR A 350 35.16 35.91 39.68
N SER A 351 34.74 35.82 38.40
CA SER A 351 35.50 36.38 37.28
C SER A 351 35.58 37.91 37.31
N ILE A 352 34.52 38.58 37.75
CA ILE A 352 34.50 40.05 37.91
C ILE A 352 35.37 40.48 39.09
N ASN A 353 35.39 39.70 40.18
CA ASN A 353 36.26 39.96 41.31
C ASN A 353 37.74 39.71 40.96
N GLU A 354 38.05 38.71 40.15
CA GLU A 354 39.40 38.46 39.60
C GLU A 354 39.85 39.58 38.66
N LEU A 355 38.98 40.11 37.80
CA LEU A 355 39.27 41.25 36.93
C LEU A 355 39.43 42.58 37.70
N LYS A 356 38.87 42.69 38.91
CA LYS A 356 39.06 43.86 39.81
C LYS A 356 40.32 43.78 40.67
N PHE A 357 41.06 42.66 40.67
CA PHE A 357 42.38 42.60 41.29
C PHE A 357 43.43 43.28 40.39
N ASN A 358 43.55 44.60 40.56
CA ASN A 358 44.65 45.39 40.05
C ASN A 358 45.99 44.71 40.46
N PRO A 359 46.93 44.41 39.54
CA PRO A 359 48.17 43.66 39.84
C PRO A 359 49.03 44.33 40.92
N LYS A 360 48.79 45.61 41.23
CA LYS A 360 49.44 46.33 42.34
C LYS A 360 48.96 45.93 43.74
N ARG A 361 47.75 45.34 43.90
CA ARG A 361 47.25 44.83 45.20
C ARG A 361 47.56 43.35 45.45
N LEU A 362 48.04 42.61 44.45
CA LEU A 362 48.43 41.20 44.57
C LEU A 362 49.84 40.98 45.15
N LYS A 363 50.63 42.04 45.35
CA LYS A 363 51.99 41.92 45.90
C LYS A 363 52.07 41.65 47.41
N ASN A 364 50.98 41.80 48.17
CA ASN A 364 51.05 41.74 49.64
C ASN A 364 50.11 40.75 50.35
N ASN A 365 49.31 39.95 49.65
CA ASN A 365 48.40 38.99 50.31
C ASN A 365 48.80 37.54 50.01
N ASN A 366 49.38 36.90 51.03
CA ASN A 366 49.59 35.46 51.25
C ASN A 366 49.28 34.52 50.08
N ILE A 367 50.34 34.16 49.36
CA ILE A 367 50.40 33.06 48.38
C ILE A 367 49.84 31.74 48.96
N TYR A 368 49.91 31.56 50.28
CA TYR A 368 49.35 30.40 51.00
C TYR A 368 47.81 30.32 50.95
N ASN A 369 47.10 31.45 51.01
CA ASN A 369 45.63 31.44 50.93
C ASN A 369 45.14 31.11 49.51
N SER A 370 45.93 31.43 48.49
CA SER A 370 45.67 31.02 47.11
C SER A 370 45.92 29.52 46.87
N LEU A 371 46.93 28.92 47.52
CA LEU A 371 47.17 27.47 47.46
C LEU A 371 46.08 26.68 48.19
N GLU A 372 45.61 27.18 49.34
CA GLU A 372 44.47 26.59 50.07
C GLU A 372 43.16 26.75 49.29
N ARG A 373 42.97 27.87 48.59
CA ARG A 373 41.82 28.09 47.71
C ARG A 373 41.85 27.18 46.48
N ILE A 374 43.01 26.98 45.85
CA ILE A 374 43.19 26.05 44.72
C ILE A 374 42.97 24.59 45.17
N THR A 375 43.34 24.23 46.40
CA THR A 375 43.16 22.87 46.93
C THR A 375 41.75 22.61 47.49
N LYS A 376 41.03 23.63 47.96
CA LYS A 376 39.64 23.51 48.47
C LYS A 376 38.56 23.84 47.44
N GLU A 377 38.84 24.64 46.41
CA GLU A 377 37.91 24.85 45.29
C GLU A 377 37.87 23.58 44.44
N VAL A 378 37.03 22.64 44.88
CA VAL A 378 36.57 21.53 44.05
C VAL A 378 35.89 22.17 42.85
N TYR A 379 36.62 22.32 41.74
CA TYR A 379 36.08 22.70 40.46
C TYR A 379 34.93 21.74 40.15
N ILE A 380 33.69 22.21 40.31
CA ILE A 380 32.49 21.48 39.89
C ILE A 380 32.50 21.52 38.36
N LYS A 381 33.34 20.67 37.76
CA LYS A 381 33.55 20.60 36.30
C LYS A 381 32.38 19.91 35.59
N LYS A 382 31.39 19.43 36.34
CA LYS A 382 30.24 18.71 35.79
C LYS A 382 29.14 19.69 35.43
N GLU A 383 28.96 19.88 34.13
CA GLU A 383 27.84 20.62 33.56
C GLU A 383 26.50 20.12 34.14
N ILE A 384 25.72 21.03 34.75
CA ILE A 384 24.42 20.71 35.32
C ILE A 384 23.43 20.52 34.17
N LYS A 385 23.14 19.25 33.84
CA LYS A 385 22.10 18.88 32.88
C LYS A 385 20.72 19.12 33.49
N VAL A 386 20.06 20.20 33.06
CA VAL A 386 18.70 20.58 33.49
C VAL A 386 17.69 19.51 33.05
N TYR A 387 17.77 19.11 31.78
CA TYR A 387 16.86 18.15 31.16
C TYR A 387 17.51 16.76 31.06
N ASN A 388 16.73 15.72 31.24
CA ASN A 388 17.13 14.34 30.96
C ASN A 388 16.83 13.97 29.51
N ASN A 389 15.84 14.61 28.89
CA ASN A 389 15.47 14.39 27.49
C ASN A 389 14.89 15.67 26.85
N VAL A 390 14.83 15.69 25.52
CA VAL A 390 14.34 16.81 24.71
C VAL A 390 12.90 17.23 25.03
N PHE A 391 12.03 16.28 25.36
CA PHE A 391 10.60 16.51 25.57
C PHE A 391 10.32 17.20 26.90
N GLU A 392 11.21 17.07 27.88
CA GLU A 392 11.12 17.79 29.14
C GLU A 392 11.18 19.31 28.97
N CYS A 393 11.83 19.81 27.90
CA CYS A 393 11.82 21.24 27.56
C CYS A 393 10.40 21.73 27.30
N GLU A 394 9.61 20.93 26.57
CA GLU A 394 8.22 21.24 26.25
C GLU A 394 7.33 21.11 27.50
N ILE A 395 7.48 20.02 28.27
CA ILE A 395 6.72 19.78 29.50
C ILE A 395 6.89 20.95 30.48
N ALA A 396 8.11 21.46 30.63
CA ALA A 396 8.44 22.58 31.50
C ALA A 396 7.80 23.91 31.05
N CYS A 397 7.42 24.05 29.77
CA CYS A 397 6.82 25.28 29.23
C CYS A 397 5.27 25.27 29.25
N ARG A 398 4.63 24.15 29.59
CA ARG A 398 3.15 24.02 29.56
C ARG A 398 2.40 24.95 30.50
N PHE A 399 3.06 25.51 31.51
CA PHE A 399 2.44 26.49 32.41
C PHE A 399 1.96 27.74 31.64
N LEU A 400 2.54 28.05 30.48
CA LEU A 400 2.10 29.14 29.59
C LEU A 400 0.63 29.01 29.16
N ARG A 401 0.06 27.79 29.19
CA ARG A 401 -1.35 27.61 28.91
C ARG A 401 -2.24 28.20 29.98
N LYS A 402 -1.80 28.29 31.24
CA LYS A 402 -2.57 28.84 32.37
C LYS A 402 -2.14 30.25 32.74
N ASN A 403 -0.87 30.58 32.53
CA ASN A 403 -0.31 31.89 32.84
C ASN A 403 0.41 32.46 31.61
N ARG A 404 -0.14 33.52 31.03
CA ARG A 404 0.38 34.19 29.83
C ARG A 404 1.01 35.56 30.11
N THR A 405 1.37 35.86 31.35
CA THR A 405 2.05 37.13 31.67
C THR A 405 3.43 37.21 30.99
N ILE A 406 4.01 38.41 30.95
CA ILE A 406 5.31 38.62 30.32
C ILE A 406 6.43 37.92 31.09
N GLU A 407 6.33 37.83 32.42
CA GLU A 407 7.29 37.11 33.27
C GLU A 407 7.24 35.61 32.98
N ALA A 408 6.03 35.07 32.79
CA ALA A 408 5.82 33.69 32.38
C ALA A 408 6.46 33.41 31.00
N TYR A 409 6.32 34.35 30.06
CA TYR A 409 6.96 34.29 28.76
C TYR A 409 8.50 34.29 28.86
N LEU A 410 9.08 35.21 29.65
CA LEU A 410 10.52 35.30 29.85
C LEU A 410 11.10 34.02 30.47
N LEU A 411 10.42 33.46 31.47
CA LEU A 411 10.81 32.18 32.07
C LEU A 411 10.77 31.04 31.04
N ALA A 412 9.74 30.99 30.19
CA ALA A 412 9.63 29.98 29.14
C ALA A 412 10.73 30.15 28.08
N LYS A 413 11.03 31.39 27.66
CA LYS A 413 12.12 31.69 26.72
C LYS A 413 13.46 31.22 27.29
N GLU A 414 13.70 31.44 28.57
CA GLU A 414 14.90 30.97 29.25
C GLU A 414 14.98 29.43 29.32
N LEU A 415 13.89 28.76 29.68
CA LEU A 415 13.80 27.29 29.66
C LEU A 415 14.10 26.72 28.27
N LEU A 416 13.53 27.32 27.23
CA LEU A 416 13.73 26.89 25.84
C LEU A 416 15.17 27.14 25.37
N ASN A 417 15.76 28.28 25.70
CA ASN A 417 17.16 28.59 25.37
C ASN A 417 18.12 27.61 26.06
N GLU A 418 17.87 27.27 27.31
CA GLU A 418 18.62 26.22 28.02
C GLU A 418 18.45 24.87 27.33
N GLY A 419 17.24 24.55 26.85
CA GLY A 419 16.98 23.35 26.07
C GLY A 419 17.77 23.32 24.77
N ILE A 420 17.79 24.43 24.03
CA ILE A 420 18.56 24.59 22.78
C ILE A 420 20.06 24.45 23.06
N SER A 421 20.56 25.05 24.14
CA SER A 421 21.96 24.91 24.54
C SER A 421 22.32 23.46 24.86
N GLN A 422 21.48 22.76 25.63
CA GLN A 422 21.74 21.39 26.05
C GLN A 422 21.59 20.35 24.91
N PHE A 423 20.69 20.61 23.95
CA PHE A 423 20.38 19.72 22.83
C PHE A 423 20.58 20.42 21.49
N ASN A 424 21.70 21.11 21.34
CA ASN A 424 22.01 21.95 20.18
C ASN A 424 21.94 21.23 18.82
N ASN A 425 22.07 19.90 18.79
CA ASN A 425 22.02 19.09 17.57
C ASN A 425 20.61 18.52 17.25
N ASP A 426 19.60 18.68 18.12
CA ASP A 426 18.25 18.20 17.85
C ASP A 426 17.29 19.31 17.43
N ALA A 427 17.01 19.36 16.12
CA ALA A 427 16.01 20.24 15.51
C ALA A 427 14.62 20.22 16.19
N ASN A 428 14.23 19.16 16.91
CA ASN A 428 12.96 19.13 17.62
C ASN A 428 12.86 20.22 18.69
N VAL A 429 13.94 20.50 19.44
CA VAL A 429 13.94 21.48 20.53
C VAL A 429 13.71 22.88 20.00
N TYR A 430 14.41 23.23 18.93
CA TYR A 430 14.24 24.52 18.27
C TYR A 430 12.84 24.68 17.66
N LEU A 431 12.29 23.62 17.04
CA LEU A 431 10.92 23.68 16.52
C LEU A 431 9.92 23.89 17.66
N ILE A 432 10.05 23.16 18.77
CA ILE A 432 9.23 23.37 19.97
C ILE A 432 9.34 24.82 20.44
N ALA A 433 10.58 25.34 20.54
CA ALA A 433 10.82 26.72 20.96
C ALA A 433 10.13 27.72 20.03
N TRP A 434 10.34 27.60 18.72
CA TRP A 434 9.74 28.48 17.73
C TRP A 434 8.20 28.48 17.81
N TYR A 435 7.56 27.32 17.87
CA TYR A 435 6.08 27.24 17.93
C TYR A 435 5.51 27.80 19.25
N TYR A 436 6.21 27.65 20.38
CA TYR A 436 5.79 28.25 21.65
C TYR A 436 5.93 29.78 21.63
N LEU A 437 7.07 30.30 21.15
CA LEU A 437 7.29 31.75 21.03
C LEU A 437 6.32 32.37 20.03
N PHE A 438 6.11 31.74 18.88
CA PHE A 438 5.13 32.17 17.87
C PHE A 438 3.71 32.16 18.42
N SER A 439 3.31 31.13 19.17
CA SER A 439 1.98 31.07 19.81
C SER A 439 1.78 32.21 20.82
N MET A 440 2.82 32.56 21.60
CA MET A 440 2.76 33.71 22.52
C MET A 440 2.66 35.03 21.76
N LYS A 441 3.49 35.22 20.73
CA LYS A 441 3.43 36.41 19.86
C LYS A 441 2.04 36.60 19.27
N LYS A 442 1.45 35.53 18.72
CA LYS A 442 0.08 35.54 18.18
C LYS A 442 -0.95 35.94 19.24
N PHE A 443 -0.88 35.35 20.44
CA PHE A 443 -1.77 35.72 21.55
C PHE A 443 -1.65 37.21 21.93
N TYR A 444 -0.44 37.75 22.01
CA TYR A 444 -0.23 39.18 22.32
C TYR A 444 -0.70 40.10 21.18
N LYS A 445 -0.58 39.67 19.92
CA LYS A 445 -1.11 40.38 18.74
C LYS A 445 -2.63 40.45 18.80
N GLU A 446 -3.29 39.31 19.01
CA GLU A 446 -4.76 39.20 19.06
C GLU A 446 -5.39 40.00 20.22
N ASN A 447 -4.64 40.23 21.30
CA ASN A 447 -5.11 41.00 22.47
C ASN A 447 -4.61 42.45 22.50
N ASN A 448 -4.00 42.95 21.42
CA ASN A 448 -3.43 44.31 21.33
C ASN A 448 -2.39 44.63 22.44
N LEU A 449 -1.71 43.62 22.98
CA LEU A 449 -0.69 43.77 24.01
C LEU A 449 0.71 43.97 23.44
N LEU A 450 0.89 43.67 22.15
CA LEU A 450 2.21 43.65 21.49
C LEU A 450 2.87 45.04 21.45
N GLN A 451 2.07 46.13 21.41
CA GLN A 451 2.58 47.50 21.41
C GLN A 451 3.20 47.92 22.74
N LYS A 452 2.91 47.21 23.84
CA LYS A 452 3.41 47.55 25.19
C LYS A 452 4.83 47.05 25.45
N TYR A 453 5.38 46.22 24.55
CA TYR A 453 6.64 45.53 24.73
C TYR A 453 7.50 45.66 23.47
N ASP A 454 8.80 45.47 23.64
CA ASP A 454 9.74 45.47 22.53
C ASP A 454 9.42 44.33 21.53
N PRO A 455 9.18 44.62 20.24
CA PRO A 455 8.96 43.61 19.20
C PRO A 455 10.10 42.58 19.10
N GLU A 456 11.35 42.97 19.40
CA GLU A 456 12.51 42.07 19.37
C GLU A 456 12.38 40.93 20.38
N LEU A 457 11.64 41.14 21.47
CA LEU A 457 11.41 40.13 22.49
C LEU A 457 10.71 38.89 21.93
N PHE A 458 9.88 39.08 20.91
CA PHE A 458 9.10 38.05 20.21
C PHE A 458 9.75 37.56 18.92
N ASN A 459 10.95 38.03 18.58
CA ASN A 459 11.64 37.60 17.38
C ASN A 459 12.17 36.17 17.54
N GLY A 460 11.55 35.23 16.85
CA GLY A 460 11.94 33.82 16.80
C GLY A 460 12.68 33.43 15.51
N ASP A 461 12.93 34.37 14.59
CA ASP A 461 13.40 34.06 13.24
C ASP A 461 14.79 33.41 13.26
N GLN A 462 15.66 33.84 14.18
CA GLN A 462 16.99 33.26 14.38
C GLN A 462 16.93 31.77 14.74
N ILE A 463 15.96 31.37 15.59
CA ILE A 463 15.77 29.96 15.97
C ILE A 463 15.45 29.13 14.73
N LEU A 464 14.59 29.64 13.86
CA LEU A 464 14.21 28.93 12.63
C LEU A 464 15.40 28.79 11.67
N ILE A 465 16.20 29.85 11.51
CA ILE A 465 17.43 29.82 10.68
C ILE A 465 18.40 28.76 11.21
N SER A 466 18.65 28.71 12.52
CA SER A 466 19.52 27.70 13.13
C SER A 466 19.03 26.27 12.88
N VAL A 467 17.71 26.05 12.87
CA VAL A 467 17.16 24.71 12.57
C VAL A 467 17.49 24.23 11.17
N MET A 468 17.50 25.14 10.19
CA MET A 468 17.72 24.79 8.79
C MET A 468 19.13 24.25 8.54
N GLU A 469 20.07 24.49 9.47
CA GLU A 469 21.46 24.01 9.41
C GLU A 469 21.60 22.55 9.87
N HIS A 470 20.58 22.00 10.55
CA HIS A 470 20.59 20.62 11.02
C HIS A 470 20.20 19.60 9.94
N LYS A 471 20.45 18.32 10.24
CA LYS A 471 19.96 17.21 9.43
C LYS A 471 18.46 17.00 9.68
N LEU A 472 17.66 17.37 8.69
CA LEU A 472 16.20 17.33 8.78
C LEU A 472 15.61 16.07 8.16
N ASP A 473 14.76 15.37 8.92
CA ASP A 473 13.89 14.33 8.37
C ASP A 473 12.66 14.95 7.66
N PHE A 474 11.88 14.11 6.98
CA PHE A 474 10.72 14.53 6.21
C PHE A 474 9.70 15.33 7.05
N ARG A 475 9.47 14.95 8.30
CA ARG A 475 8.56 15.66 9.21
C ARG A 475 9.13 17.01 9.65
N LYS A 476 10.40 17.07 10.04
CA LYS A 476 11.05 18.32 10.48
C LYS A 476 11.05 19.34 9.34
N LYS A 477 11.33 18.91 8.11
CA LYS A 477 11.21 19.77 6.92
C LYS A 477 9.80 20.32 6.72
N TYR A 478 8.76 19.51 6.94
CA TYR A 478 7.37 19.96 6.88
C TYR A 478 7.04 20.98 7.98
N LEU A 479 7.47 20.72 9.22
CA LEU A 479 7.27 21.64 10.35
C LEU A 479 7.94 23.00 10.10
N ILE A 480 9.12 23.02 9.50
CA ILE A 480 9.82 24.25 9.10
C ILE A 480 9.08 24.95 7.96
N HIS A 481 8.67 24.20 6.93
CA HIS A 481 7.89 24.77 5.82
C HIS A 481 6.61 25.42 6.32
N LYS A 482 5.90 24.77 7.24
CA LYS A 482 4.70 25.33 7.88
C LYS A 482 5.02 26.57 8.72
N ALA A 483 6.13 26.58 9.44
CA ALA A 483 6.59 27.74 10.22
C ALA A 483 6.93 28.94 9.31
N LEU A 484 7.63 28.70 8.19
CA LEU A 484 7.94 29.73 7.19
C LEU A 484 6.66 30.32 6.57
N ASN A 485 5.69 29.49 6.21
CA ASN A 485 4.40 29.97 5.69
C ASN A 485 3.68 30.86 6.71
N HIS A 486 3.74 30.53 8.00
CA HIS A 486 3.17 31.39 9.06
C HIS A 486 3.87 32.75 9.16
N LEU A 487 5.20 32.79 9.03
CA LEU A 487 5.96 34.05 9.00
C LEU A 487 5.62 34.89 7.77
N GLU A 488 5.44 34.27 6.62
CA GLU A 488 5.14 34.97 5.37
C GLU A 488 3.73 35.60 5.40
N ILE A 489 2.74 34.85 5.90
CA ILE A 489 1.39 35.37 6.13
C ILE A 489 1.44 36.57 7.09
N GLU A 490 2.16 36.45 8.20
CA GLU A 490 2.28 37.53 9.19
C GLU A 490 2.92 38.79 8.59
N LYS A 491 3.98 38.65 7.79
CA LYS A 491 4.65 39.79 7.14
C LYS A 491 3.71 40.55 6.22
N ARG A 492 2.85 39.85 5.48
CA ARG A 492 1.92 40.46 4.53
C ARG A 492 0.66 41.03 5.20
N GLU A 493 0.18 40.42 6.27
CA GLU A 493 -0.84 41.03 7.14
C GLU A 493 -0.38 42.37 7.71
N ASN A 494 0.91 42.49 8.06
CA ASN A 494 1.44 43.74 8.58
C ASN A 494 1.67 44.80 7.50
N SER A 495 1.84 44.41 6.22
CA SER A 495 2.05 45.34 5.11
C SER A 495 0.76 45.76 4.39
N THR A 496 -0.28 44.94 4.45
CA THR A 496 -1.56 45.19 3.78
C THR A 496 -2.70 45.01 4.80
N ASN A 497 -3.50 46.06 5.05
CA ASN A 497 -4.71 46.00 5.87
C ASN A 497 -5.82 45.18 5.17
N VAL A 498 -5.48 43.99 4.68
CA VAL A 498 -6.32 43.13 3.85
C VAL A 498 -6.62 41.86 4.64
N THR A 499 -7.78 41.25 4.37
CA THR A 499 -8.16 40.00 5.03
C THR A 499 -7.17 38.88 4.71
N THR A 500 -6.91 38.01 5.69
CA THR A 500 -5.95 36.89 5.59
C THR A 500 -6.20 35.97 4.39
N SER A 501 -7.47 35.81 3.98
CA SER A 501 -7.83 34.97 2.83
C SER A 501 -7.45 35.55 1.46
N ASP A 502 -7.45 36.88 1.32
CA ASP A 502 -7.09 37.52 0.06
C ASP A 502 -5.57 37.61 -0.08
N ILE A 503 -4.87 37.79 1.06
CA ILE A 503 -3.41 37.70 1.16
C ILE A 503 -2.93 36.29 0.75
N GLU A 504 -3.54 35.21 1.26
CA GLU A 504 -3.19 33.83 0.88
C GLU A 504 -3.33 33.58 -0.63
N LYS A 505 -4.39 34.11 -1.26
CA LYS A 505 -4.59 33.99 -2.71
C LYS A 505 -3.53 34.78 -3.47
N SER A 506 -3.18 35.98 -3.01
CA SER A 506 -2.16 36.83 -3.63
C SER A 506 -0.76 36.22 -3.52
N ILE A 507 -0.40 35.68 -2.34
CA ILE A 507 0.85 34.93 -2.12
C ILE A 507 0.96 33.79 -3.13
N LYS A 508 -0.08 32.95 -3.17
CA LYS A 508 -0.10 31.78 -4.05
C LYS A 508 0.00 32.19 -5.53
N MET A 509 -0.55 33.36 -5.88
CA MET A 509 -0.52 33.89 -7.24
C MET A 509 0.89 34.33 -7.64
N GLU A 510 1.55 35.12 -6.81
CA GLU A 510 2.95 35.55 -7.02
C GLU A 510 3.90 34.36 -7.01
N GLU A 511 3.72 33.41 -6.10
CA GLU A 511 4.53 32.20 -6.03
C GLU A 511 4.40 31.37 -7.32
N LEU A 512 3.19 31.24 -7.87
CA LEU A 512 2.97 30.56 -9.13
C LEU A 512 3.66 31.28 -10.30
N LYS A 513 3.62 32.62 -10.31
CA LYS A 513 4.28 33.47 -11.32
C LYS A 513 5.79 33.31 -11.25
N LEU A 514 6.36 33.54 -10.08
CA LEU A 514 7.79 33.46 -9.83
C LEU A 514 8.32 32.04 -10.09
N ASN A 515 7.56 31.00 -9.74
CA ASN A 515 7.91 29.62 -10.12
C ASN A 515 7.90 29.41 -11.64
N ALA A 516 6.88 29.90 -12.35
CA ALA A 516 6.83 29.78 -13.82
C ALA A 516 8.02 30.49 -14.49
N VAL A 517 8.40 31.66 -13.99
CA VAL A 517 9.59 32.40 -14.46
C VAL A 517 10.87 31.66 -14.08
N LYS A 518 11.03 31.14 -12.86
CA LYS A 518 12.20 30.31 -12.47
C LYS A 518 12.37 29.12 -13.40
N ILE A 519 11.28 28.45 -13.78
CA ILE A 519 11.30 27.33 -14.74
C ILE A 519 11.69 27.81 -16.14
N HIS A 520 11.24 29.02 -16.53
CA HIS A 520 11.65 29.67 -17.78
C HIS A 520 13.16 29.92 -17.77
N VAL A 521 13.69 30.64 -16.77
CA VAL A 521 15.13 30.90 -16.62
C VAL A 521 15.94 29.59 -16.62
N GLN A 522 15.47 28.57 -15.89
CA GLN A 522 16.11 27.26 -15.87
C GLN A 522 16.14 26.60 -17.26
N GLY A 523 15.08 26.77 -18.06
CA GLY A 523 15.04 26.25 -19.42
C GLY A 523 16.03 26.94 -20.35
N LEU A 524 16.10 28.28 -20.29
CA LEU A 524 17.09 29.06 -21.05
C LEU A 524 18.51 28.66 -20.64
N GLN A 525 18.77 28.42 -19.36
CA GLN A 525 20.07 27.97 -18.87
C GLN A 525 20.46 26.58 -19.33
N GLU A 526 19.53 25.63 -19.33
CA GLU A 526 19.82 24.28 -19.82
C GLU A 526 20.08 24.30 -21.34
N ILE A 527 19.42 25.21 -22.08
CA ILE A 527 19.71 25.46 -23.50
C ILE A 527 21.09 26.11 -23.66
N LYS A 528 21.41 27.16 -22.89
CA LYS A 528 22.73 27.81 -22.87
C LYS A 528 23.84 26.80 -22.56
N GLU A 529 23.67 25.98 -21.52
CA GLU A 529 24.64 24.97 -21.13
C GLU A 529 24.82 23.91 -22.22
N LEU A 530 23.74 23.52 -22.91
CA LEU A 530 23.82 22.64 -24.07
C LEU A 530 24.69 23.27 -25.17
N PHE A 531 24.46 24.54 -25.53
CA PHE A 531 25.26 25.23 -26.55
C PHE A 531 26.72 25.44 -26.12
N HIS A 532 26.97 25.75 -24.85
CA HIS A 532 28.34 25.85 -24.32
C HIS A 532 29.07 24.50 -24.42
N LYS A 533 28.38 23.39 -24.08
CA LYS A 533 28.94 22.05 -24.23
C LYS A 533 29.20 21.69 -25.70
N LEU A 534 28.27 22.02 -26.59
CA LEU A 534 28.43 21.80 -28.03
C LEU A 534 29.62 22.59 -28.60
N LYS A 535 29.78 23.86 -28.20
CA LYS A 535 30.95 24.70 -28.56
C LYS A 535 32.27 24.08 -28.12
N SER A 536 32.33 23.54 -26.91
CA SER A 536 33.54 22.93 -26.35
C SER A 536 33.86 21.53 -26.90
N SER A 537 32.91 20.90 -27.58
CA SER A 537 33.03 19.50 -27.97
C SER A 537 33.72 19.31 -29.30
N THR A 538 34.82 18.56 -29.26
CA THR A 538 35.50 18.06 -30.46
C THR A 538 35.27 16.56 -30.66
N ASN A 539 34.77 15.85 -29.63
CA ASN A 539 34.64 14.40 -29.60
C ASN A 539 33.18 13.93 -29.71
N SER A 540 32.92 12.98 -30.60
CA SER A 540 31.60 12.36 -30.77
C SER A 540 31.12 11.55 -29.56
N LYS A 541 32.02 11.18 -28.63
CA LYS A 541 31.65 10.48 -27.39
C LYS A 541 30.93 11.39 -26.38
N ASP A 542 31.11 12.71 -26.47
CA ASP A 542 30.47 13.67 -25.57
C ASP A 542 28.97 13.84 -25.85
N ILE A 543 28.50 13.35 -27.00
CA ILE A 543 27.09 13.33 -27.41
C ILE A 543 26.18 12.65 -26.38
N VAL A 544 26.67 11.62 -25.68
CA VAL A 544 25.91 10.93 -24.63
C VAL A 544 25.57 11.88 -23.47
N LEU A 545 26.48 12.83 -23.17
CA LEU A 545 26.28 13.84 -22.14
C LEU A 545 25.20 14.86 -22.53
N TYR A 546 24.99 15.13 -23.82
CA TYR A 546 23.95 16.06 -24.26
C TYR A 546 22.55 15.48 -24.14
N SER A 547 22.41 14.14 -24.16
CA SER A 547 21.12 13.49 -23.99
C SER A 547 20.45 13.86 -22.66
N SER A 548 21.24 14.07 -21.61
CA SER A 548 20.71 14.50 -20.31
C SER A 548 20.20 15.93 -20.37
N ASN A 549 20.93 16.84 -21.02
CA ASN A 549 20.50 18.23 -21.19
C ASN A 549 19.23 18.31 -22.05
N ILE A 550 19.14 17.59 -23.18
CA ILE A 550 17.89 17.51 -23.97
C ILE A 550 16.74 16.95 -23.13
N SER A 551 16.97 15.88 -22.36
CA SER A 551 15.94 15.31 -21.49
C SER A 551 15.49 16.31 -20.43
N GLN A 552 16.40 17.11 -19.88
CA GLN A 552 16.09 18.19 -18.93
C GLN A 552 15.30 19.31 -19.61
N ILE A 553 15.75 19.80 -20.77
CA ILE A 553 15.03 20.81 -21.57
C ILE A 553 13.61 20.33 -21.88
N SER A 554 13.43 19.10 -22.34
CA SER A 554 12.10 18.55 -22.64
C SER A 554 11.20 18.45 -21.39
N LYS A 555 11.78 18.10 -20.24
CA LYS A 555 11.05 18.11 -18.96
C LYS A 555 10.66 19.53 -18.57
N ILE A 556 11.57 20.48 -18.69
CA ILE A 556 11.35 21.90 -18.38
C ILE A 556 10.32 22.51 -19.33
N GLN A 557 10.37 22.21 -20.63
CA GLN A 557 9.37 22.59 -21.63
C GLN A 557 7.96 22.15 -21.21
N LYS A 558 7.78 20.86 -20.92
CA LYS A 558 6.48 20.31 -20.48
C LYS A 558 6.02 20.92 -19.16
N LEU A 559 6.94 21.06 -18.21
CA LEU A 559 6.65 21.57 -16.88
C LEU A 559 6.30 23.07 -16.97
N GLY A 560 7.13 23.90 -17.59
CA GLY A 560 6.89 25.32 -17.82
C GLY A 560 5.59 25.57 -18.58
N ASN A 561 5.33 24.82 -19.68
CA ASN A 561 4.05 24.95 -20.41
C ASN A 561 2.85 24.65 -19.49
N SER A 562 2.94 23.61 -18.67
CA SER A 562 1.89 23.28 -17.70
C SER A 562 1.72 24.34 -16.59
N HIS A 563 2.79 25.05 -16.24
CA HIS A 563 2.78 26.12 -15.24
C HIS A 563 2.14 27.38 -15.81
N TYR A 564 2.58 27.83 -16.99
CA TYR A 564 1.98 29.00 -17.65
C TYR A 564 0.54 28.77 -18.09
N ALA A 565 0.20 27.61 -18.68
CA ALA A 565 -1.19 27.30 -19.04
C ALA A 565 -2.12 27.30 -17.81
N ASN A 566 -1.61 26.87 -16.65
CA ASN A 566 -2.36 26.97 -15.39
C ASN A 566 -2.47 28.40 -14.90
N LEU A 567 -1.40 29.19 -15.03
CA LEU A 567 -1.39 30.59 -14.63
C LEU A 567 -2.39 31.41 -15.45
N LEU A 568 -2.43 31.20 -16.76
CA LEU A 568 -3.41 31.79 -17.67
C LEU A 568 -4.85 31.35 -17.40
N ARG A 569 -5.05 30.15 -16.85
CA ARG A 569 -6.39 29.69 -16.43
C ARG A 569 -6.86 30.38 -15.16
N ILE A 570 -5.94 30.66 -14.23
CA ILE A 570 -6.24 31.34 -12.95
C ILE A 570 -6.39 32.84 -13.18
N ILE A 571 -5.56 33.43 -14.05
CA ILE A 571 -5.50 34.87 -14.33
C ILE A 571 -5.49 35.11 -15.85
N PRO A 572 -6.62 34.93 -16.54
CA PRO A 572 -6.71 35.12 -17.99
C PRO A 572 -6.54 36.58 -18.44
N GLU A 573 -6.51 37.52 -17.49
CA GLU A 573 -6.48 38.97 -17.74
C GLU A 573 -5.11 39.60 -17.44
N ALA A 574 -4.16 38.85 -16.87
CA ALA A 574 -2.83 39.35 -16.57
C ALA A 574 -1.96 39.44 -17.84
N ASN A 575 -1.93 40.63 -18.46
CA ASN A 575 -1.17 40.89 -19.68
C ASN A 575 0.34 40.63 -19.52
N ASP A 576 0.88 40.89 -18.33
CA ASP A 576 2.27 40.59 -17.98
C ASP A 576 2.55 39.08 -18.00
N VAL A 577 1.65 38.26 -17.46
CA VAL A 577 1.77 36.79 -17.51
C VAL A 577 1.72 36.28 -18.95
N ILE A 578 0.81 36.80 -19.77
CA ILE A 578 0.69 36.40 -21.17
C ILE A 578 1.98 36.75 -21.92
N LYS A 579 2.54 37.95 -21.72
CA LYS A 579 3.82 38.37 -22.33
C LYS A 579 4.96 37.42 -21.96
N VAL A 580 5.11 37.06 -20.70
CA VAL A 580 6.16 36.13 -20.26
C VAL A 580 5.92 34.73 -20.84
N TYR A 581 4.67 34.29 -20.94
CA TYR A 581 4.36 33.01 -21.58
C TYR A 581 4.68 33.03 -23.08
N LEU A 582 4.40 34.14 -23.78
CA LEU A 582 4.80 34.31 -25.18
C LEU A 582 6.31 34.19 -25.35
N MET A 583 7.09 34.80 -24.44
CA MET A 583 8.55 34.62 -24.40
C MET A 583 8.92 33.15 -24.16
N PHE A 584 8.27 32.45 -23.23
CA PHE A 584 8.51 31.03 -22.98
C PHE A 584 8.18 30.15 -24.21
N LEU A 585 7.05 30.42 -24.88
CA LEU A 585 6.64 29.72 -26.10
C LEU A 585 7.66 29.93 -27.22
N LYS A 586 8.18 31.14 -27.37
CA LYS A 586 9.17 31.50 -28.38
C LYS A 586 10.56 30.95 -28.08
N ASP A 587 11.09 31.25 -26.90
CA ASP A 587 12.50 31.04 -26.55
C ASP A 587 12.79 29.60 -26.08
N ILE A 588 11.83 28.90 -25.48
CA ILE A 588 12.03 27.54 -24.96
C ILE A 588 11.28 26.49 -25.77
N LEU A 589 10.01 26.70 -26.07
CA LEU A 589 9.22 25.72 -26.83
C LEU A 589 9.44 25.84 -28.34
N ASN A 590 9.86 27.01 -28.82
CA ASN A 590 9.96 27.35 -30.25
C ASN A 590 8.65 27.01 -30.97
N ASP A 591 7.50 27.39 -30.40
CA ASP A 591 6.15 27.14 -30.92
C ASP A 591 5.53 28.43 -31.47
N ASP A 592 6.04 28.83 -32.63
CA ASP A 592 5.66 30.07 -33.31
C ASP A 592 4.14 30.14 -33.62
N GLU A 593 3.47 29.00 -33.81
CA GLU A 593 2.02 28.94 -34.07
C GLU A 593 1.20 29.34 -32.83
N LEU A 594 1.57 28.85 -31.64
CA LEU A 594 0.92 29.25 -30.40
C LEU A 594 1.21 30.71 -30.05
N VAL A 595 2.43 31.19 -30.30
CA VAL A 595 2.78 32.61 -30.10
C VAL A 595 1.81 33.49 -30.87
N ILE A 596 1.62 33.24 -32.18
CA ILE A 596 0.70 34.00 -33.02
C ILE A 596 -0.73 33.93 -32.47
N LYS A 597 -1.18 32.74 -32.06
CA LYS A 597 -2.53 32.56 -31.50
C LYS A 597 -2.77 33.43 -30.27
N TYR A 598 -1.82 33.48 -29.34
CA TYR A 598 -1.94 34.26 -28.11
C TYR A 598 -1.70 35.77 -28.36
N THR A 599 -0.81 36.15 -29.26
CA THR A 599 -0.63 37.56 -29.66
C THR A 599 -1.91 38.14 -30.27
N ASN A 600 -2.58 37.37 -31.13
CA ASN A 600 -3.88 37.76 -31.71
C ASN A 600 -4.99 37.86 -30.65
N MET A 601 -4.91 37.08 -29.56
CA MET A 601 -5.85 37.21 -28.44
C MET A 601 -5.65 38.50 -27.64
N ILE A 602 -4.40 38.99 -27.51
CA ILE A 602 -4.11 40.27 -26.85
C ILE A 602 -4.64 41.43 -27.70
N GLN A 603 -4.31 41.44 -29.00
CA GLN A 603 -4.74 42.50 -29.94
C GLN A 603 -6.27 42.63 -30.02
N LYS A 604 -7.00 41.51 -30.08
CA LYS A 604 -8.47 41.52 -30.10
C LYS A 604 -9.13 42.02 -28.81
N LYS A 605 -8.43 42.00 -27.67
CA LYS A 605 -8.94 42.57 -26.41
C LYS A 605 -8.79 44.09 -26.40
N ASP A 606 -7.68 44.60 -26.95
CA ASP A 606 -7.40 46.04 -26.99
C ASP A 606 -8.30 46.77 -28.00
N GLU A 607 -8.70 46.12 -29.10
CA GLU A 607 -9.62 46.67 -30.11
C GLU A 607 -11.10 46.75 -29.67
N ASN A 608 -11.50 46.04 -28.60
CA ASN A 608 -12.89 45.98 -28.12
C ASN A 608 -13.21 46.96 -26.98
N TYR A 609 -12.30 47.85 -26.61
CA TYR A 609 -12.64 48.97 -25.71
C TYR A 609 -13.27 50.10 -26.52
N PRO A 610 -14.59 50.36 -26.43
CA PRO A 610 -15.20 51.49 -27.11
C PRO A 610 -14.59 52.78 -26.54
N ILE A 611 -13.90 53.52 -27.40
CA ILE A 611 -13.43 54.88 -27.13
C ILE A 611 -14.69 55.72 -26.85
N LYS A 612 -15.02 55.90 -25.57
CA LYS A 612 -16.02 56.87 -25.14
C LYS A 612 -15.42 58.27 -25.29
N GLY A 613 -15.78 58.95 -26.38
CA GLY A 613 -15.68 60.41 -26.43
C GLY A 613 -15.45 61.00 -27.81
N SER A 614 -16.50 61.19 -28.60
CA SER A 614 -16.96 62.56 -28.93
C SER A 614 -18.41 62.48 -29.43
N LYS A 615 -19.25 63.36 -28.87
CA LYS A 615 -20.60 63.61 -29.35
C LYS A 615 -20.50 64.54 -30.56
N SER A 616 -21.06 64.14 -31.69
CA SER A 616 -21.75 65.09 -32.58
C SER A 616 -22.88 64.35 -33.25
N ASN A 617 -24.07 64.89 -33.04
CA ASN A 617 -25.34 64.45 -33.60
C ASN A 617 -25.27 64.44 -35.12
N ASP A 618 -25.89 63.46 -35.77
CA ASP A 618 -27.15 63.70 -36.49
C ASP A 618 -27.58 62.49 -37.34
N ILE A 619 -28.86 62.16 -37.16
CA ILE A 619 -29.85 61.85 -38.21
C ILE A 619 -29.76 60.49 -38.94
N ASP A 620 -30.78 59.66 -38.66
CA ASP A 620 -31.59 58.81 -39.57
C ASP A 620 -30.89 57.81 -40.52
N ASN A 621 -31.38 56.60 -40.82
CA ASN A 621 -32.68 55.99 -40.69
C ASN A 621 -32.51 54.48 -40.95
N THR A 622 -33.26 53.67 -40.20
CA THR A 622 -34.16 52.64 -40.77
C THR A 622 -33.58 51.42 -41.54
N ILE A 623 -33.57 50.28 -40.82
CA ILE A 623 -34.08 48.95 -41.21
C ILE A 623 -33.40 48.22 -42.39
N GLN A 624 -32.80 47.05 -42.13
CA GLN A 624 -33.40 45.74 -42.47
C GLN A 624 -32.70 44.56 -41.80
N LYS A 625 -33.51 43.80 -41.07
CA LYS A 625 -33.27 42.44 -40.59
C LYS A 625 -33.20 41.48 -41.77
N THR A 626 -32.23 40.58 -41.78
CA THR A 626 -32.42 39.22 -42.31
C THR A 626 -31.70 38.19 -41.43
N LYS A 627 -32.51 37.35 -40.78
CA LYS A 627 -32.15 36.05 -40.21
C LYS A 627 -32.09 35.01 -41.34
N SER A 628 -31.05 34.17 -41.34
CA SER A 628 -31.04 32.79 -41.86
C SER A 628 -29.74 32.15 -41.36
N ILE A 629 -29.77 31.18 -40.44
CA ILE A 629 -30.00 29.73 -40.66
C ILE A 629 -29.10 29.12 -41.75
N SER A 630 -28.54 27.95 -41.41
CA SER A 630 -27.95 26.91 -42.25
C SER A 630 -26.43 26.96 -42.52
N SER A 631 -25.76 26.02 -41.86
CA SER A 631 -24.86 25.00 -42.44
C SER A 631 -24.07 25.33 -43.71
N SER A 632 -22.74 25.23 -43.59
CA SER A 632 -21.86 24.82 -44.68
C SER A 632 -20.54 24.29 -44.12
N ASN A 633 -20.43 22.96 -43.96
CA ASN A 633 -19.46 22.19 -44.74
C ASN A 633 -19.43 22.70 -46.19
N SER A 634 -18.48 23.57 -46.49
CA SER A 634 -17.97 23.75 -47.85
C SER A 634 -16.48 24.00 -47.79
N PHE A 635 -15.73 23.01 -48.26
CA PHE A 635 -14.47 23.22 -48.98
C PHE A 635 -14.77 24.24 -50.09
N GLY A 636 -14.61 25.52 -49.77
CA GLY A 636 -14.75 26.64 -50.67
C GLY A 636 -13.58 27.55 -50.39
N SER A 637 -12.54 27.42 -51.21
CA SER A 637 -11.42 28.33 -51.28
C SER A 637 -11.93 29.75 -51.51
N MET A 638 -12.12 30.52 -50.45
CA MET A 638 -12.11 31.97 -50.55
C MET A 638 -10.66 32.41 -50.76
N PRO A 639 -10.33 33.06 -51.90
CA PRO A 639 -9.06 33.74 -52.02
C PRO A 639 -9.07 34.88 -51.00
N PHE A 640 -8.23 34.75 -49.98
CA PHE A 640 -7.92 35.83 -49.06
C PHE A 640 -7.56 37.06 -49.90
N SER A 641 -8.46 38.04 -49.89
CA SER A 641 -8.26 39.36 -50.45
C SER A 641 -7.00 39.96 -49.85
N GLU A 642 -6.18 40.50 -50.74
CA GLU A 642 -4.86 41.08 -50.56
C GLU A 642 -4.90 42.35 -49.68
N PHE A 643 -5.05 42.19 -48.38
CA PHE A 643 -4.79 43.21 -47.36
C PHE A 643 -4.31 42.45 -46.10
N SER A 644 -3.04 42.10 -45.93
CA SER A 644 -1.89 42.99 -45.78
C SER A 644 -0.59 42.34 -46.27
N THR A 645 -0.04 42.89 -47.35
CA THR A 645 1.24 42.52 -47.97
C THR A 645 2.46 43.14 -47.27
N SER A 646 2.35 43.58 -46.01
CA SER A 646 3.43 44.26 -45.27
C SER A 646 4.09 43.45 -44.14
N SER A 647 3.92 42.12 -44.08
CA SER A 647 4.92 41.31 -43.36
C SER A 647 5.28 40.03 -44.13
N GLY A 648 6.46 40.04 -44.75
CA GLY A 648 7.10 38.83 -45.30
C GLY A 648 7.29 37.69 -44.28
N LEU A 649 7.07 38.00 -42.99
CA LEU A 649 7.14 37.10 -41.85
C LEU A 649 6.27 35.83 -42.03
N GLY A 650 5.09 35.93 -42.63
CA GLY A 650 4.16 34.80 -42.77
C GLY A 650 4.60 33.73 -43.79
N LYS A 651 5.27 34.13 -44.88
CA LYS A 651 5.77 33.18 -45.90
C LYS A 651 7.03 32.45 -45.42
N GLU A 652 7.93 33.17 -44.74
CA GLU A 652 9.12 32.57 -44.14
C GLU A 652 8.78 31.61 -43.00
N LEU A 653 7.81 31.95 -42.14
CA LEU A 653 7.32 31.05 -41.09
C LEU A 653 6.77 29.74 -41.68
N LYS A 654 5.93 29.81 -42.71
CA LYS A 654 5.35 28.61 -43.34
C LYS A 654 6.44 27.71 -43.93
N LYS A 655 7.48 28.29 -44.54
CA LYS A 655 8.64 27.54 -45.05
C LYS A 655 9.43 26.89 -43.91
N LYS A 656 9.66 27.60 -42.80
CA LYS A 656 10.31 27.09 -41.58
C LYS A 656 9.52 25.96 -40.93
N ILE A 657 8.19 26.05 -40.89
CA ILE A 657 7.30 24.99 -40.38
C ILE A 657 7.37 23.75 -41.27
N HIS A 658 7.36 23.92 -42.60
CA HIS A 658 7.43 22.80 -43.53
C HIS A 658 8.76 22.03 -43.45
N THR A 659 9.90 22.73 -43.41
CA THR A 659 11.22 22.11 -43.25
C THR A 659 11.37 21.42 -41.89
N ARG A 660 10.83 22.01 -40.82
CA ARG A 660 10.75 21.38 -39.49
C ARG A 660 9.95 20.08 -39.53
N ASN A 661 8.76 20.07 -40.13
CA ASN A 661 7.91 18.88 -40.20
C ASN A 661 8.56 17.76 -41.02
N SER A 662 9.28 18.12 -42.09
CA SER A 662 10.09 17.17 -42.86
C SER A 662 11.20 16.53 -42.02
N MET A 663 11.96 17.33 -41.25
CA MET A 663 12.97 16.81 -40.33
C MET A 663 12.37 15.92 -39.23
N ILE A 664 11.26 16.33 -38.61
CA ILE A 664 10.56 15.53 -37.61
C ILE A 664 10.14 14.18 -38.19
N ARG A 665 9.60 14.14 -39.42
CA ARG A 665 9.21 12.89 -40.09
C ARG A 665 10.40 11.93 -40.23
N ASN A 666 11.56 12.44 -40.63
CA ASN A 666 12.78 11.64 -40.79
C ASN A 666 13.32 11.09 -39.46
N PHE A 667 13.19 11.85 -38.36
CA PHE A 667 13.61 11.39 -37.03
C PHE A 667 12.57 10.50 -36.33
N VAL A 668 11.27 10.65 -36.63
CA VAL A 668 10.18 9.89 -36.02
C VAL A 668 9.92 8.55 -36.72
N SER A 669 10.17 8.46 -38.04
CA SER A 669 9.95 7.23 -38.82
C SER A 669 10.62 5.98 -38.24
N PRO A 670 11.90 6.00 -37.80
CA PRO A 670 12.54 4.83 -37.18
C PRO A 670 11.89 4.41 -35.85
N ILE A 671 11.36 5.37 -35.09
CA ILE A 671 10.66 5.11 -33.82
C ILE A 671 9.31 4.44 -34.09
N LYS A 672 8.58 4.88 -35.12
CA LYS A 672 7.31 4.24 -35.54
C LYS A 672 7.52 2.79 -35.99
N ASN A 673 8.58 2.51 -36.74
CA ASN A 673 8.94 1.14 -37.11
C ASN A 673 9.23 0.26 -35.90
N LEU A 674 9.81 0.82 -34.83
CA LEU A 674 10.08 0.09 -33.60
C LEU A 674 8.81 -0.10 -32.75
N GLN A 675 7.90 0.86 -32.74
CA GLN A 675 6.56 0.70 -32.15
C GLN A 675 5.81 -0.46 -32.80
N PHE A 676 5.86 -0.58 -34.14
CA PHE A 676 5.26 -1.71 -34.85
C PHE A 676 5.85 -3.05 -34.39
N ARG A 677 7.19 -3.15 -34.27
CA ARG A 677 7.85 -4.37 -33.75
C ARG A 677 7.39 -4.71 -32.32
N ILE A 678 7.28 -3.71 -31.44
CA ILE A 678 6.77 -3.91 -30.07
C ILE A 678 5.34 -4.46 -30.12
N MET A 679 4.47 -3.93 -30.99
CA MET A 679 3.11 -4.42 -31.13
C MET A 679 3.05 -5.87 -31.66
N SER A 680 3.87 -6.23 -32.64
CA SER A 680 3.99 -7.62 -33.12
C SER A 680 4.41 -8.57 -31.99
N PHE A 681 5.30 -8.13 -31.10
CA PHE A 681 5.77 -8.89 -29.95
C PHE A 681 4.71 -9.06 -28.86
N VAL A 682 3.94 -8.02 -28.57
CA VAL A 682 2.76 -8.11 -27.68
C VAL A 682 1.76 -9.12 -28.23
N PHE A 683 1.54 -9.13 -29.55
CA PHE A 683 0.67 -10.10 -30.21
C PHE A 683 1.20 -11.54 -30.06
N ILE A 684 2.50 -11.78 -30.25
CA ILE A 684 3.12 -13.10 -30.01
C ILE A 684 2.93 -13.54 -28.56
N PHE A 685 3.11 -12.65 -27.58
CA PHE A 685 2.89 -12.95 -26.17
C PHE A 685 1.43 -13.39 -25.89
N ILE A 686 0.46 -12.67 -26.45
CA ILE A 686 -0.96 -13.02 -26.35
C ILE A 686 -1.24 -14.39 -26.97
N LEU A 687 -0.61 -14.70 -28.11
CA LEU A 687 -0.76 -16.00 -28.78
C LEU A 687 -0.23 -17.16 -27.92
N PHE A 688 0.95 -17.04 -27.34
CA PHE A 688 1.50 -18.07 -26.43
C PHE A 688 0.64 -18.24 -25.17
N TYR A 689 0.10 -17.14 -24.65
CA TYR A 689 -0.84 -17.19 -23.53
C TYR A 689 -2.12 -17.95 -23.90
N ALA A 690 -2.68 -17.69 -25.09
CA ALA A 690 -3.85 -18.42 -25.58
C ALA A 690 -3.56 -19.92 -25.75
N ILE A 691 -2.38 -20.29 -26.28
CA ILE A 691 -1.94 -21.69 -26.39
C ILE A 691 -1.87 -22.35 -25.00
N GLN A 692 -1.30 -21.65 -24.01
CA GLN A 692 -1.23 -22.18 -22.63
C GLN A 692 -2.62 -22.49 -22.08
N VAL A 693 -3.57 -21.55 -22.22
CA VAL A 693 -4.96 -21.74 -21.77
C VAL A 693 -5.61 -22.92 -22.49
N LEU A 694 -5.40 -23.05 -23.79
CA LEU A 694 -5.96 -24.15 -24.59
C LEU A 694 -5.38 -25.51 -24.17
N CYS A 695 -4.06 -25.60 -23.94
CA CYS A 695 -3.43 -26.82 -23.40
C CYS A 695 -4.01 -27.22 -22.04
N ILE A 696 -4.22 -26.25 -21.15
CA ILE A 696 -4.84 -26.50 -19.84
C ILE A 696 -6.25 -27.08 -20.04
N LEU A 697 -7.09 -26.47 -20.89
CA LEU A 697 -8.44 -26.95 -21.16
C LEU A 697 -8.46 -28.37 -21.76
N VAL A 698 -7.59 -28.66 -22.73
CA VAL A 698 -7.51 -30.00 -23.36
C VAL A 698 -7.18 -31.07 -22.33
N ILE A 699 -6.23 -30.79 -21.43
CA ILE A 699 -5.82 -31.80 -20.44
C ILE A 699 -6.87 -31.94 -19.34
N PHE A 700 -7.53 -30.85 -18.91
CA PHE A 700 -8.67 -30.96 -17.99
C PHE A 700 -9.80 -31.81 -18.58
N ASN A 701 -10.14 -31.61 -19.86
CA ASN A 701 -11.14 -32.42 -20.56
C ASN A 701 -10.70 -33.90 -20.66
N TYR A 702 -9.42 -34.16 -20.95
CA TYR A 702 -8.87 -35.52 -20.97
C TYR A 702 -8.95 -36.19 -19.60
N SER A 703 -8.55 -35.47 -18.53
CA SER A 703 -8.63 -35.95 -17.15
C SER A 703 -10.07 -36.19 -16.71
N GLN A 704 -11.03 -35.34 -17.12
CA GLN A 704 -12.44 -35.55 -16.85
C GLN A 704 -12.94 -36.85 -17.48
N LYS A 705 -12.66 -37.08 -18.78
CA LYS A 705 -13.05 -38.32 -19.47
C LYS A 705 -12.43 -39.56 -18.82
N LYS A 706 -11.16 -39.49 -18.39
CA LYS A 706 -10.51 -40.61 -17.69
C LYS A 706 -11.05 -40.81 -16.28
N ALA A 707 -11.44 -39.75 -15.57
CA ALA A 707 -12.08 -39.84 -14.26
C ALA A 707 -13.47 -40.50 -14.35
N GLU A 708 -14.25 -40.21 -15.40
CA GLU A 708 -15.51 -40.91 -15.69
C GLU A 708 -15.26 -42.41 -15.92
N ASN A 709 -14.24 -42.77 -16.71
CA ASN A 709 -13.84 -44.18 -16.90
C ASN A 709 -13.35 -44.82 -15.60
N LEU A 710 -12.63 -44.10 -14.74
CA LEU A 710 -12.21 -44.61 -13.43
C LEU A 710 -13.42 -44.93 -12.57
N ASN A 711 -14.41 -44.03 -12.52
CA ASN A 711 -15.64 -44.22 -11.74
C ASN A 711 -16.41 -45.50 -12.15
N LEU A 712 -16.40 -45.85 -13.44
CA LEU A 712 -17.00 -47.10 -13.92
C LEU A 712 -16.18 -48.33 -13.52
N ASN A 713 -14.85 -48.26 -13.69
CA ASN A 713 -13.95 -49.38 -13.44
C ASN A 713 -13.76 -49.69 -11.95
N ILE A 714 -13.94 -48.69 -11.08
CA ILE A 714 -13.71 -48.81 -9.64
C ILE A 714 -14.60 -49.87 -8.97
N ASN A 715 -15.76 -50.11 -9.57
CA ASN A 715 -16.75 -51.05 -9.05
C ASN A 715 -16.53 -52.48 -9.54
N ILE A 716 -15.60 -52.72 -10.48
CA ILE A 716 -15.38 -54.05 -11.07
C ILE A 716 -15.04 -55.11 -10.01
N PRO A 717 -14.09 -54.90 -9.07
CA PRO A 717 -13.80 -55.90 -8.05
C PRO A 717 -15.01 -56.20 -7.16
N GLY A 718 -15.81 -55.18 -6.83
CA GLY A 718 -17.04 -55.32 -6.06
C GLY A 718 -18.10 -56.14 -6.81
N ALA A 719 -18.35 -55.79 -8.07
CA ALA A 719 -19.27 -56.51 -8.95
C ALA A 719 -18.86 -57.98 -9.09
N ILE A 720 -17.58 -58.27 -9.31
CA ILE A 720 -17.04 -59.63 -9.41
C ILE A 720 -17.29 -60.41 -8.12
N LYS A 721 -17.12 -59.80 -6.95
CA LYS A 721 -17.41 -60.47 -5.67
C LYS A 721 -18.88 -60.77 -5.52
N GLU A 722 -19.75 -59.81 -5.82
CA GLU A 722 -21.20 -59.94 -5.72
C GLU A 722 -21.75 -61.00 -6.67
N SER A 723 -21.30 -61.00 -7.93
CA SER A 723 -21.71 -62.01 -8.91
C SER A 723 -21.15 -63.38 -8.58
N THR A 724 -19.90 -63.48 -8.10
CA THR A 724 -19.32 -64.76 -7.65
C THR A 724 -20.08 -65.33 -6.45
N PHE A 725 -20.45 -64.48 -5.47
CA PHE A 725 -21.30 -64.88 -4.36
C PHE A 725 -22.67 -65.35 -4.85
N SER A 726 -23.31 -64.58 -5.75
CA SER A 726 -24.62 -64.93 -6.32
C SER A 726 -24.57 -66.24 -7.10
N VAL A 727 -23.52 -66.53 -7.87
CA VAL A 727 -23.34 -67.82 -8.54
C VAL A 727 -23.21 -68.96 -7.54
N ARG A 728 -22.44 -68.77 -6.45
CA ARG A 728 -22.29 -69.80 -5.42
C ARG A 728 -23.62 -70.09 -4.73
N MET A 729 -24.35 -69.06 -4.35
CA MET A 729 -25.67 -69.23 -3.75
C MET A 729 -26.66 -69.88 -4.71
N LEU A 730 -26.69 -69.42 -5.97
CA LEU A 730 -27.50 -70.03 -7.03
C LEU A 730 -27.18 -71.53 -7.21
N SER A 731 -25.90 -71.92 -7.12
CA SER A 731 -25.51 -73.32 -7.18
C SER A 731 -26.07 -74.13 -6.01
N TYR A 732 -26.12 -73.56 -4.80
CA TYR A 732 -26.73 -74.21 -3.65
C TYR A 732 -28.25 -74.29 -3.78
N ASP A 733 -28.90 -73.23 -4.23
CA ASP A 733 -30.35 -73.22 -4.46
C ASP A 733 -30.76 -74.28 -5.49
N LEU A 734 -29.97 -74.43 -6.56
CA LEU A 734 -30.16 -75.47 -7.57
C LEU A 734 -30.00 -76.87 -6.95
N MET A 735 -28.95 -77.09 -6.16
CA MET A 735 -28.69 -78.38 -5.48
C MET A 735 -29.78 -78.75 -4.46
N LEU A 736 -30.35 -77.75 -3.78
CA LEU A 736 -31.39 -77.91 -2.77
C LEU A 736 -32.81 -77.84 -3.35
N ASN A 737 -32.95 -77.47 -4.62
CA ASN A 737 -34.21 -77.19 -5.29
C ASN A 737 -35.07 -76.11 -4.57
N ASP A 738 -34.42 -75.07 -4.02
CA ASP A 738 -35.08 -73.97 -3.30
C ASP A 738 -35.47 -72.83 -4.25
N TYR A 739 -36.76 -72.80 -4.61
CA TYR A 739 -37.31 -71.78 -5.52
C TYR A 739 -37.35 -70.37 -4.92
N SER A 740 -37.38 -70.24 -3.59
CA SER A 740 -37.61 -68.96 -2.92
C SER A 740 -36.38 -68.06 -2.99
N THR A 741 -35.20 -68.63 -2.76
CA THR A 741 -33.91 -67.95 -2.80
C THR A 741 -33.31 -67.90 -4.20
N TYR A 742 -33.60 -68.91 -5.04
CA TYR A 742 -33.11 -68.98 -6.43
C TYR A 742 -33.35 -67.68 -7.19
N TRP A 743 -34.60 -67.18 -7.19
CA TRP A 743 -34.94 -65.98 -7.96
C TRP A 743 -34.19 -64.74 -7.47
N GLN A 744 -33.96 -64.61 -6.16
CA GLN A 744 -33.21 -63.50 -5.60
C GLN A 744 -31.76 -63.51 -6.11
N HIS A 745 -31.09 -64.65 -6.05
CA HIS A 745 -29.71 -64.80 -6.51
C HIS A 745 -29.60 -64.71 -8.04
N PHE A 746 -30.58 -65.22 -8.77
CA PHE A 746 -30.70 -65.08 -10.22
C PHE A 746 -30.85 -63.62 -10.66
N PHE A 747 -31.76 -62.85 -10.05
CA PHE A 747 -31.95 -61.44 -10.42
C PHE A 747 -30.74 -60.57 -10.05
N SER A 748 -30.14 -60.83 -8.89
CA SER A 748 -28.87 -60.22 -8.48
C SER A 748 -27.79 -60.48 -9.54
N LEU A 749 -27.58 -61.76 -9.89
CA LEU A 749 -26.63 -62.19 -10.90
C LEU A 749 -26.88 -61.53 -12.26
N LYS A 750 -28.13 -61.46 -12.70
CA LYS A 750 -28.52 -60.84 -13.98
C LYS A 750 -28.26 -59.34 -14.00
N GLY A 751 -28.54 -58.64 -12.89
CA GLY A 751 -28.24 -57.21 -12.75
C GLY A 751 -26.74 -56.94 -12.87
N THR A 752 -25.92 -57.69 -12.12
CA THR A 752 -24.46 -57.56 -12.17
C THR A 752 -23.89 -57.95 -13.54
N LEU A 753 -24.44 -59.00 -14.17
CA LEU A 753 -24.05 -59.42 -15.52
C LEU A 753 -24.32 -58.31 -16.54
N VAL A 754 -25.48 -57.65 -16.51
CA VAL A 754 -25.80 -56.53 -17.41
C VAL A 754 -24.80 -55.38 -17.22
N TYR A 755 -24.47 -55.04 -15.97
CA TYR A 755 -23.45 -54.02 -15.67
C TYR A 755 -22.08 -54.40 -16.23
N MET A 756 -21.63 -55.63 -15.97
CA MET A 756 -20.32 -56.10 -16.42
C MET A 756 -20.21 -56.21 -17.95
N ASP A 757 -21.25 -56.74 -18.60
CA ASP A 757 -21.26 -57.00 -20.04
C ASP A 757 -21.52 -55.76 -20.90
N LEU A 758 -22.53 -54.95 -20.54
CA LEU A 758 -22.89 -53.79 -21.37
C LEU A 758 -22.11 -52.53 -21.03
N VAL A 759 -21.76 -52.31 -19.75
CA VAL A 759 -21.13 -51.06 -19.31
C VAL A 759 -19.60 -51.17 -19.27
N ASN A 760 -19.05 -52.25 -18.71
CA ASN A 760 -17.61 -52.34 -18.47
C ASN A 760 -16.83 -53.10 -19.53
N PHE A 761 -17.42 -54.10 -20.19
CA PHE A 761 -16.70 -54.96 -21.13
C PHE A 761 -15.95 -54.17 -22.22
N GLY A 762 -16.62 -53.19 -22.84
CA GLY A 762 -16.02 -52.33 -23.85
C GLY A 762 -14.82 -51.54 -23.32
N LEU A 763 -14.94 -50.97 -22.11
CA LEU A 763 -13.88 -50.19 -21.47
C LEU A 763 -12.68 -51.04 -21.07
N ILE A 764 -12.92 -52.24 -20.52
CA ILE A 764 -11.86 -53.16 -20.11
C ILE A 764 -11.11 -53.68 -21.32
N ASN A 765 -11.81 -54.02 -22.40
CA ASN A 765 -11.17 -54.48 -23.63
C ASN A 765 -10.32 -53.36 -24.26
N GLU A 766 -10.80 -52.12 -24.25
CA GLU A 766 -10.06 -50.96 -24.78
C GLU A 766 -8.83 -50.59 -23.93
N ILE A 767 -8.96 -50.59 -22.60
CA ILE A 767 -7.95 -50.02 -21.69
C ILE A 767 -7.01 -51.08 -21.13
N MET A 768 -7.49 -52.32 -20.96
CA MET A 768 -6.79 -53.40 -20.26
C MET A 768 -6.48 -54.60 -21.16
N GLY A 769 -6.71 -54.48 -22.48
CA GLY A 769 -6.50 -55.53 -23.48
C GLY A 769 -5.09 -56.13 -23.46
N ASP A 770 -4.06 -55.31 -23.22
CA ASP A 770 -2.66 -55.75 -23.28
C ASP A 770 -2.04 -56.06 -21.91
N ILE A 771 -2.82 -55.94 -20.82
CA ILE A 771 -2.29 -56.02 -19.46
C ILE A 771 -2.31 -57.46 -19.00
N LYS A 772 -1.13 -58.06 -18.83
CA LYS A 772 -0.97 -59.43 -18.32
C LYS A 772 -1.34 -59.48 -16.83
N THR A 773 -2.04 -60.54 -16.42
CA THR A 773 -2.41 -60.77 -15.02
C THR A 773 -1.24 -61.39 -14.26
N GLU A 774 -1.00 -60.96 -13.02
CA GLU A 774 0.07 -61.53 -12.18
C GLU A 774 -0.26 -62.96 -11.72
N SER A 775 -1.54 -63.26 -11.58
CA SER A 775 -2.06 -64.60 -11.28
C SER A 775 -2.88 -65.15 -12.43
N SER A 776 -2.92 -66.48 -12.56
CA SER A 776 -3.79 -67.19 -13.50
C SER A 776 -5.12 -67.54 -12.85
N LEU A 777 -6.18 -67.54 -13.65
CA LEU A 777 -7.47 -68.12 -13.24
C LEU A 777 -7.43 -69.63 -13.47
N VAL A 778 -7.97 -70.38 -12.53
CA VAL A 778 -8.06 -71.84 -12.63
C VAL A 778 -9.24 -72.19 -13.53
N ILE A 779 -8.99 -72.93 -14.61
CA ILE A 779 -9.98 -73.28 -15.62
C ILE A 779 -10.27 -74.79 -15.51
N PRO A 780 -11.53 -75.20 -15.32
CA PRO A 780 -11.85 -76.62 -15.28
C PRO A 780 -11.74 -77.25 -16.67
N VAL A 781 -11.02 -78.37 -16.75
CA VAL A 781 -10.82 -79.17 -17.98
C VAL A 781 -11.37 -80.57 -17.71
N GLY A 782 -12.69 -80.73 -17.85
CA GLY A 782 -13.41 -81.98 -17.53
C GLY A 782 -13.83 -82.11 -16.06
N GLU A 783 -14.38 -83.28 -15.69
CA GLU A 783 -15.00 -83.53 -14.37
C GLU A 783 -14.00 -83.40 -13.22
N TYR A 784 -12.76 -83.89 -13.40
CA TYR A 784 -11.76 -84.00 -12.33
C TYR A 784 -10.46 -83.22 -12.53
N ALA A 785 -10.26 -82.53 -13.66
CA ALA A 785 -9.01 -81.82 -13.94
C ALA A 785 -9.19 -80.30 -14.05
N PHE A 786 -8.09 -79.58 -13.82
CA PHE A 786 -8.01 -78.12 -13.93
C PHE A 786 -6.74 -77.73 -14.66
N ASP A 787 -6.83 -76.73 -15.53
CA ASP A 787 -5.70 -75.99 -16.03
C ASP A 787 -5.48 -74.75 -15.14
N SER A 788 -4.35 -74.74 -14.44
CA SER A 788 -3.94 -73.63 -13.58
C SER A 788 -2.89 -72.71 -14.22
N TYR A 789 -2.46 -72.98 -15.46
CA TYR A 789 -1.29 -72.33 -16.05
C TYR A 789 -1.59 -71.27 -17.11
N GLU A 790 -2.85 -71.08 -17.48
CA GLU A 790 -3.19 -70.12 -18.52
C GLU A 790 -3.14 -68.68 -17.99
N GLN A 791 -2.00 -68.01 -18.20
CA GLN A 791 -1.84 -66.58 -18.00
C GLN A 791 -2.40 -65.83 -19.20
N GLY A 792 -3.61 -65.29 -19.04
CA GLY A 792 -4.24 -64.41 -20.02
C GLY A 792 -3.96 -62.93 -19.77
N THR A 793 -4.48 -62.09 -20.65
CA THR A 793 -4.62 -60.66 -20.35
C THR A 793 -5.78 -60.45 -19.38
N LEU A 794 -5.85 -59.28 -18.75
CA LEU A 794 -6.94 -58.90 -17.86
C LEU A 794 -8.28 -58.86 -18.62
N ALA A 795 -8.27 -58.41 -19.88
CA ALA A 795 -9.44 -58.45 -20.74
C ALA A 795 -9.88 -59.88 -21.10
N ASP A 796 -8.93 -60.77 -21.40
CA ASP A 796 -9.25 -62.19 -21.65
C ASP A 796 -9.84 -62.86 -20.41
N SER A 797 -9.25 -62.60 -19.24
CA SER A 797 -9.72 -63.07 -17.94
C SER A 797 -11.13 -62.56 -17.66
N TYR A 798 -11.40 -61.29 -17.96
CA TYR A 798 -12.72 -60.67 -17.81
C TYR A 798 -13.76 -61.23 -18.79
N LYS A 799 -13.38 -61.44 -20.05
CA LYS A 799 -14.23 -62.05 -21.09
C LYS A 799 -14.64 -63.47 -20.69
N ARG A 800 -13.69 -64.25 -20.18
CA ARG A 800 -13.94 -65.61 -19.68
C ARG A 800 -14.84 -65.59 -18.46
N TYR A 801 -14.60 -64.66 -17.53
CA TYR A 801 -15.47 -64.45 -16.38
C TYR A 801 -16.93 -64.22 -16.81
N ILE A 802 -17.16 -63.28 -17.73
CA ILE A 802 -18.51 -62.97 -18.26
C ILE A 802 -19.11 -64.17 -18.98
N SER A 803 -18.33 -64.90 -19.79
CA SER A 803 -18.84 -66.07 -20.51
C SER A 803 -19.35 -67.15 -19.56
N ASN A 804 -18.58 -67.45 -18.51
CA ASN A 804 -19.01 -68.37 -17.46
C ASN A 804 -20.21 -67.83 -16.67
N LEU A 805 -20.25 -66.52 -16.44
CA LEU A 805 -21.35 -65.86 -15.75
C LEU A 805 -22.66 -65.95 -16.53
N LYS A 806 -22.61 -65.71 -17.85
CA LYS A 806 -23.75 -65.86 -18.77
C LYS A 806 -24.29 -67.28 -18.76
N TYR A 807 -23.39 -68.26 -18.71
CA TYR A 807 -23.80 -69.65 -18.61
C TYR A 807 -24.53 -69.92 -17.29
N CYS A 808 -23.94 -69.59 -16.14
CA CYS A 808 -24.59 -69.77 -14.83
C CYS A 808 -25.93 -69.03 -14.74
N ALA A 809 -26.00 -67.82 -15.30
CA ALA A 809 -27.22 -67.02 -15.31
C ALA A 809 -28.33 -67.59 -16.22
N ASN A 810 -27.99 -68.43 -17.19
CA ASN A 810 -28.95 -69.09 -18.06
C ASN A 810 -29.24 -70.54 -17.63
N ARG A 811 -28.66 -70.99 -16.51
CA ARG A 811 -28.87 -72.35 -16.01
C ARG A 811 -30.26 -72.47 -15.39
N GLU A 812 -31.09 -73.30 -16.04
CA GLU A 812 -32.41 -73.69 -15.53
C GLU A 812 -32.26 -74.64 -14.33
N MET A 813 -33.37 -74.85 -13.61
CA MET A 813 -33.47 -75.81 -12.51
C MET A 813 -33.03 -77.23 -12.94
N LEU A 814 -32.68 -78.05 -11.95
CA LEU A 814 -32.35 -79.46 -12.14
C LEU A 814 -33.51 -80.16 -12.85
N LYS A 815 -33.21 -80.82 -13.97
CA LYS A 815 -34.16 -81.72 -14.64
C LYS A 815 -34.27 -83.03 -13.87
N GLU A 816 -35.37 -83.76 -14.05
CA GLU A 816 -35.62 -85.03 -13.32
C GLU A 816 -34.53 -86.10 -13.52
N ASN A 817 -33.75 -86.00 -14.61
CA ASN A 817 -32.64 -86.90 -14.93
C ASN A 817 -31.25 -86.38 -14.48
N GLU A 818 -31.20 -85.22 -13.84
CA GLU A 818 -29.96 -84.61 -13.34
C GLU A 818 -29.86 -84.79 -11.82
N THR A 819 -28.65 -85.02 -11.34
CA THR A 819 -28.31 -85.16 -9.93
C THR A 819 -27.61 -83.90 -9.40
N VAL A 820 -27.55 -83.77 -8.08
CA VAL A 820 -26.77 -82.71 -7.41
C VAL A 820 -25.31 -82.68 -7.86
N PHE A 821 -24.73 -83.85 -8.18
CA PHE A 821 -23.37 -83.97 -8.67
C PHE A 821 -23.18 -83.31 -10.04
N ASP A 822 -24.20 -83.30 -10.89
CA ASP A 822 -24.14 -82.67 -12.21
C ASP A 822 -23.93 -81.15 -12.10
N ILE A 823 -24.53 -80.51 -11.08
CA ILE A 823 -24.28 -79.08 -10.79
C ILE A 823 -22.91 -78.86 -10.14
N LEU A 824 -22.50 -79.76 -9.24
CA LEU A 824 -21.22 -79.64 -8.52
C LEU A 824 -20.01 -79.79 -9.46
N TYR A 825 -20.12 -80.70 -10.45
CA TYR A 825 -19.10 -80.96 -11.45
C TYR A 825 -19.24 -80.11 -12.72
N GLU A 826 -20.32 -79.33 -12.83
CA GLU A 826 -20.52 -78.41 -13.94
C GLU A 826 -19.34 -77.41 -14.03
N PRO A 827 -18.60 -77.37 -15.16
CA PRO A 827 -17.38 -76.58 -15.29
C PRO A 827 -17.57 -75.10 -14.93
N HIS A 828 -18.72 -74.52 -15.28
CA HIS A 828 -18.99 -73.11 -15.04
C HIS A 828 -19.14 -72.77 -13.56
N PHE A 829 -19.90 -73.55 -12.77
CA PHE A 829 -19.98 -73.34 -11.31
C PHE A 829 -18.65 -73.62 -10.62
N LYS A 830 -17.94 -74.66 -11.06
CA LYS A 830 -16.62 -75.04 -10.54
C LYS A 830 -15.57 -73.94 -10.74
N TYR A 831 -15.61 -73.25 -11.88
CA TYR A 831 -14.77 -72.09 -12.18
C TYR A 831 -14.95 -70.98 -11.13
N PHE A 832 -16.19 -70.64 -10.76
CA PHE A 832 -16.43 -69.63 -9.72
C PHE A 832 -16.03 -70.11 -8.33
N ILE A 833 -16.36 -71.35 -7.97
CA ILE A 833 -16.03 -71.92 -6.65
C ILE A 833 -14.53 -71.84 -6.39
N LEU A 834 -13.71 -72.25 -7.35
CA LEU A 834 -12.25 -72.29 -7.19
C LEU A 834 -11.62 -70.90 -7.19
N ASN A 835 -11.99 -70.04 -8.13
CA ASN A 835 -11.37 -68.73 -8.26
C ASN A 835 -11.86 -67.73 -7.19
N SER A 836 -13.03 -67.96 -6.57
CA SER A 836 -13.57 -67.13 -5.50
C SER A 836 -12.73 -67.09 -4.22
N LYS A 837 -11.83 -68.07 -4.01
CA LYS A 837 -10.99 -68.15 -2.80
C LYS A 837 -9.97 -67.01 -2.72
N SER A 838 -9.37 -66.63 -3.85
CA SER A 838 -8.33 -65.59 -3.90
C SER A 838 -7.98 -65.13 -5.33
N ASN A 839 -8.17 -65.99 -6.33
CA ASN A 839 -7.66 -65.72 -7.68
C ASN A 839 -8.41 -64.57 -8.36
N PHE A 840 -9.73 -64.46 -8.20
CA PHE A 840 -10.46 -63.31 -8.74
C PHE A 840 -10.01 -61.99 -8.12
N ASP A 841 -9.80 -61.95 -6.80
CA ASP A 841 -9.26 -60.75 -6.14
C ASP A 841 -7.89 -60.41 -6.70
N SER A 842 -6.98 -61.39 -6.80
CA SER A 842 -5.62 -61.14 -7.30
C SER A 842 -5.59 -60.69 -8.76
N VAL A 843 -6.44 -61.25 -9.62
CA VAL A 843 -6.50 -60.90 -11.04
C VAL A 843 -7.14 -59.52 -11.25
N PHE A 844 -8.26 -59.25 -10.57
CA PHE A 844 -9.08 -58.08 -10.85
C PHE A 844 -8.78 -56.89 -9.93
N ASP A 845 -8.05 -57.04 -8.83
CA ASP A 845 -7.60 -55.90 -8.00
C ASP A 845 -6.72 -54.93 -8.81
N SER A 846 -5.94 -55.42 -9.78
CA SER A 846 -5.12 -54.56 -10.67
C SER A 846 -5.96 -53.58 -11.50
N SER A 847 -7.23 -53.90 -11.78
CA SER A 847 -8.13 -53.07 -12.61
C SER A 847 -8.33 -51.64 -12.04
N LYS A 848 -8.31 -51.48 -10.70
CA LYS A 848 -8.46 -50.18 -10.04
C LYS A 848 -7.18 -49.32 -10.11
N GLU A 849 -6.03 -49.97 -10.11
CA GLU A 849 -4.73 -49.29 -10.07
C GLU A 849 -4.33 -48.74 -11.45
N ILE A 850 -4.64 -49.48 -12.51
CA ILE A 850 -4.26 -49.15 -13.89
C ILE A 850 -4.80 -47.77 -14.31
N LEU A 851 -6.10 -47.52 -14.14
CA LEU A 851 -6.68 -46.22 -14.52
C LEU A 851 -6.28 -45.09 -13.59
N SER A 852 -6.18 -45.35 -12.28
CA SER A 852 -5.73 -44.36 -11.32
C SER A 852 -4.31 -43.89 -11.63
N ASN A 853 -3.39 -44.82 -11.90
CA ASN A 853 -2.02 -44.53 -12.29
C ASN A 853 -1.96 -43.78 -13.62
N SER A 854 -2.83 -44.10 -14.58
CA SER A 854 -2.94 -43.38 -15.85
C SER A 854 -3.36 -41.91 -15.65
N ILE A 855 -4.34 -41.65 -14.78
CA ILE A 855 -4.80 -40.29 -14.45
C ILE A 855 -3.71 -39.50 -13.72
N LEU A 856 -3.07 -40.12 -12.72
CA LEU A 856 -1.97 -39.50 -11.98
C LEU A 856 -0.79 -39.17 -12.89
N SER A 857 -0.46 -40.06 -13.84
CA SER A 857 0.55 -39.83 -14.86
C SER A 857 0.19 -38.63 -15.75
N ALA A 858 -1.07 -38.53 -16.21
CA ALA A 858 -1.53 -37.40 -17.02
C ALA A 858 -1.43 -36.05 -16.27
N PHE A 859 -1.79 -36.00 -14.98
CA PHE A 859 -1.62 -34.79 -14.17
C PHE A 859 -0.16 -34.44 -13.89
N ASN A 860 0.72 -35.44 -13.75
CA ASN A 860 2.16 -35.21 -13.65
C ASN A 860 2.71 -34.61 -14.96
N ILE A 861 2.29 -35.14 -16.11
CA ILE A 861 2.63 -34.60 -17.43
C ILE A 861 2.11 -33.15 -17.57
N LEU A 862 0.86 -32.88 -17.17
CA LEU A 862 0.30 -31.52 -17.16
C LEU A 862 1.16 -30.57 -16.34
N ARG A 863 1.52 -30.98 -15.12
CA ARG A 863 2.34 -30.17 -14.21
C ARG A 863 3.68 -29.84 -14.86
N ILE A 864 4.33 -30.82 -15.49
CA ILE A 864 5.59 -30.63 -16.21
C ILE A 864 5.40 -29.65 -17.39
N ILE A 865 4.38 -29.86 -18.22
CA ILE A 865 4.07 -28.98 -19.37
C ILE A 865 3.82 -27.55 -18.93
N VAL A 866 3.02 -27.33 -17.87
CA VAL A 866 2.70 -25.99 -17.35
C VAL A 866 3.95 -25.30 -16.81
N ILE A 867 4.83 -26.02 -16.10
CA ILE A 867 6.11 -25.49 -15.64
C ILE A 867 7.01 -25.13 -16.82
N ILE A 868 7.12 -26.00 -17.82
CA ILE A 868 7.93 -25.75 -19.04
C ILE A 868 7.41 -24.52 -19.78
N ILE A 869 6.10 -24.41 -20.02
CA ILE A 869 5.48 -23.27 -20.69
C ILE A 869 5.70 -21.98 -19.89
N ALA A 870 5.58 -22.03 -18.56
CA ALA A 870 5.84 -20.86 -17.71
C ALA A 870 7.31 -20.39 -17.81
N ILE A 871 8.26 -21.32 -17.82
CA ILE A 871 9.69 -21.02 -18.04
C ILE A 871 9.90 -20.42 -19.43
N ILE A 872 9.27 -20.99 -20.48
CA ILE A 872 9.32 -20.45 -21.84
C ILE A 872 8.77 -19.03 -21.91
N LEU A 873 7.63 -18.75 -21.27
CA LEU A 873 7.05 -17.41 -21.20
C LEU A 873 7.96 -16.41 -20.49
N ILE A 874 8.61 -16.82 -19.41
CA ILE A 874 9.63 -16.00 -18.72
C ILE A 874 10.80 -15.72 -19.66
N CYS A 875 11.32 -16.73 -20.36
CA CYS A 875 12.41 -16.59 -21.33
C CYS A 875 12.02 -15.68 -22.51
N ILE A 876 10.83 -15.86 -23.09
CA ILE A 876 10.29 -15.00 -24.15
C ILE A 876 10.20 -13.56 -23.64
N ASN A 877 9.75 -13.32 -22.41
CA ASN A 877 9.69 -11.98 -21.83
C ASN A 877 11.08 -11.35 -21.69
N PHE A 878 12.09 -12.10 -21.24
CA PHE A 878 13.48 -11.62 -21.20
C PHE A 878 14.00 -11.31 -22.60
N PHE A 879 13.72 -12.18 -23.57
CA PHE A 879 14.13 -12.00 -24.96
C PHE A 879 13.45 -10.80 -25.62
N MET A 880 12.14 -10.62 -25.39
CA MET A 880 11.36 -9.46 -25.82
C MET A 880 11.95 -8.18 -25.27
N ALA A 881 12.25 -8.13 -23.97
CA ALA A 881 12.87 -6.98 -23.36
C ALA A 881 14.25 -6.69 -24.00
N TYR A 882 15.05 -7.71 -24.27
CA TYR A 882 16.34 -7.54 -24.94
C TYR A 882 16.19 -6.99 -26.36
N ILE A 883 15.36 -7.61 -27.20
CA ILE A 883 15.14 -7.24 -28.61
C ILE A 883 14.39 -5.91 -28.77
N THR A 884 13.58 -5.49 -27.80
CA THR A 884 12.86 -4.22 -27.90
C THR A 884 13.69 -3.07 -27.34
N PHE A 885 14.20 -3.21 -26.11
CA PHE A 885 14.88 -2.10 -25.43
C PHE A 885 16.27 -1.83 -26.01
N VAL A 886 17.03 -2.85 -26.45
CA VAL A 886 18.39 -2.63 -26.99
C VAL A 886 18.36 -1.91 -28.34
N PRO A 887 17.56 -2.34 -29.34
CA PRO A 887 17.43 -1.63 -30.60
C PRO A 887 16.75 -0.27 -30.45
N LEU A 888 15.79 -0.10 -29.55
CA LEU A 888 15.23 1.22 -29.24
C LEU A 888 16.33 2.16 -28.77
N LYS A 889 17.15 1.71 -27.83
CA LYS A 889 18.29 2.49 -27.32
C LYS A 889 19.30 2.79 -28.42
N ARG A 890 19.65 1.81 -29.27
CA ARG A 890 20.57 2.01 -30.40
C ARG A 890 20.01 2.99 -31.44
N ALA A 891 18.74 2.87 -31.82
CA ALA A 891 18.09 3.75 -32.77
C ALA A 891 17.99 5.18 -32.23
N THR A 892 17.60 5.33 -30.96
CA THR A 892 17.54 6.63 -30.28
C THR A 892 18.93 7.26 -30.21
N ASN A 893 19.97 6.50 -29.84
CA ASN A 893 21.35 6.97 -29.82
C ASN A 893 21.85 7.36 -31.22
N LYS A 894 21.50 6.60 -32.26
CA LYS A 894 21.86 6.91 -33.66
C LYS A 894 21.20 8.21 -34.12
N ILE A 895 19.88 8.37 -33.90
CA ILE A 895 19.14 9.59 -34.20
C ILE A 895 19.76 10.79 -33.49
N MET A 896 20.04 10.64 -32.19
CA MET A 896 20.65 11.68 -31.37
C MET A 896 22.03 12.05 -31.90
N HIS A 897 22.87 11.06 -32.20
CA HIS A 897 24.21 11.30 -32.77
C HIS A 897 24.14 11.99 -34.13
N SER A 898 23.25 11.57 -35.03
CA SER A 898 23.05 12.22 -36.32
C SER A 898 22.56 13.67 -36.17
N SER A 899 21.66 13.93 -35.22
CA SER A 899 21.15 15.28 -34.94
C SER A 899 22.25 16.19 -34.41
N PHE A 900 23.06 15.72 -33.46
CA PHE A 900 24.14 16.50 -32.88
C PHE A 900 25.31 16.74 -33.83
N ARG A 901 25.55 15.80 -34.76
CA ARG A 901 26.58 15.99 -35.80
C ARG A 901 26.30 17.20 -36.69
N MET A 902 25.04 17.60 -36.88
CA MET A 902 24.68 18.78 -37.66
C MET A 902 25.23 20.08 -37.05
N PHE A 903 25.33 20.16 -35.71
CA PHE A 903 25.89 21.33 -35.02
C PHE A 903 27.39 21.49 -35.20
N ARG A 904 28.11 20.48 -35.73
CA ARG A 904 29.53 20.59 -36.07
C ARG A 904 29.78 21.59 -37.21
N HIS A 905 28.76 21.91 -38.01
CA HIS A 905 28.86 22.85 -39.11
C HIS A 905 28.72 24.32 -38.66
N PHE A 906 28.39 24.57 -37.40
CA PHE A 906 28.34 25.92 -36.83
C PHE A 906 29.76 26.37 -36.48
N SER A 907 30.07 27.63 -36.80
CA SER A 907 31.32 28.25 -36.40
C SER A 907 31.31 28.55 -34.88
N LYS A 908 32.50 28.73 -34.28
CA LYS A 908 32.58 29.09 -32.85
C LYS A 908 31.92 30.44 -32.56
N SER A 909 31.98 31.37 -33.51
CA SER A 909 31.30 32.67 -33.45
C SER A 909 29.78 32.52 -33.44
N ASP A 910 29.22 31.59 -34.22
CA ASP A 910 27.76 31.33 -34.20
C ASP A 910 27.31 30.83 -32.81
N PHE A 911 28.10 29.95 -32.19
CA PHE A 911 27.83 29.50 -30.82
C PHE A 911 27.94 30.62 -29.79
N GLU A 912 28.95 31.50 -29.91
CA GLU A 912 29.10 32.66 -29.02
C GLU A 912 27.90 33.59 -29.13
N GLN A 913 27.48 33.94 -30.34
CA GLN A 913 26.32 34.78 -30.57
C GLN A 913 25.05 34.18 -29.93
N ILE A 914 24.81 32.88 -30.12
CA ILE A 914 23.66 32.19 -29.52
C ILE A 914 23.75 32.21 -27.99
N ILE A 915 24.93 31.92 -27.42
CA ILE A 915 25.13 31.91 -25.97
C ILE A 915 24.88 33.30 -25.38
N THR A 916 25.39 34.36 -26.01
CA THR A 916 25.17 35.75 -25.58
C THR A 916 23.70 36.15 -25.66
N GLU A 917 22.98 35.76 -26.72
CA GLU A 917 21.53 36.02 -26.84
C GLU A 917 20.73 35.36 -25.70
N TYR A 918 21.10 34.14 -25.29
CA TYR A 918 20.46 33.50 -24.14
C TYR A 918 20.85 34.14 -22.81
N ASP A 919 22.05 34.70 -22.68
CA ASP A 919 22.48 35.43 -21.48
C ASP A 919 21.69 36.73 -21.30
N GLU A 920 21.55 37.53 -22.36
CA GLU A 920 20.71 38.73 -22.33
C GLU A 920 19.25 38.39 -22.00
N LYS A 921 18.70 37.29 -22.52
CA LYS A 921 17.34 36.83 -22.18
C LYS A 921 17.20 36.37 -20.73
N ILE A 922 18.25 35.77 -20.16
CA ILE A 922 18.26 35.36 -18.75
C ILE A 922 18.34 36.60 -17.85
N GLU A 923 19.26 37.52 -18.14
CA GLU A 923 19.48 38.76 -17.40
C GLU A 923 18.20 39.61 -17.39
N THR A 924 17.60 39.86 -18.55
CA THR A 924 16.34 40.60 -18.67
C THR A 924 15.19 39.97 -17.87
N LEU A 925 15.05 38.63 -17.88
CA LEU A 925 14.03 37.95 -17.07
C LEU A 925 14.34 37.99 -15.57
N CYS A 926 15.61 37.90 -15.19
CA CYS A 926 16.02 37.99 -13.78
C CYS A 926 15.81 39.39 -13.23
N GLU A 927 16.17 40.43 -13.98
CA GLU A 927 15.93 41.84 -13.62
C GLU A 927 14.44 42.16 -13.52
N THR A 928 13.65 41.74 -14.51
CA THR A 928 12.21 42.04 -14.54
C THR A 928 11.43 41.39 -13.39
N PHE A 929 11.89 40.24 -12.86
CA PHE A 929 11.20 39.48 -11.81
C PHE A 929 11.96 39.40 -10.49
N GLU A 930 13.01 40.21 -10.32
CA GLU A 930 13.86 40.24 -9.12
C GLU A 930 14.35 38.85 -8.70
N ILE A 931 14.73 38.01 -9.68
CA ILE A 931 15.24 36.66 -9.40
C ILE A 931 16.73 36.77 -9.11
N ASP A 932 17.13 36.42 -7.88
CA ASP A 932 18.54 36.35 -7.47
C ASP A 932 19.38 35.55 -8.49
N GLU A 933 20.35 36.20 -9.14
CA GLU A 933 21.30 35.56 -10.07
C GLU A 933 22.06 34.39 -9.42
N ASN A 934 22.21 34.43 -8.10
CA ASN A 934 22.86 33.41 -7.28
C ASN A 934 22.11 32.06 -7.22
N PHE A 935 20.88 31.97 -7.75
CA PHE A 935 20.18 30.69 -7.94
C PHE A 935 21.03 29.68 -8.77
N ASN A 936 21.98 30.20 -9.56
CA ASN A 936 22.69 29.47 -10.62
C ASN A 936 23.89 28.64 -10.13
N ASN A 937 24.52 29.02 -9.03
CA ASN A 937 25.72 28.35 -8.53
C ASN A 937 25.42 27.13 -7.65
N THR A 938 24.17 26.94 -7.25
CA THR A 938 23.74 25.75 -6.48
C THR A 938 23.35 24.57 -7.39
N LYS A 939 24.02 24.41 -8.54
CA LYS A 939 24.07 23.12 -9.26
C LYS A 939 24.80 22.11 -8.39
N SER A 940 24.14 21.63 -7.35
CA SER A 940 24.49 20.35 -6.74
C SER A 940 24.58 19.39 -7.92
N LYS A 941 25.74 18.77 -8.11
CA LYS A 941 25.92 17.66 -9.04
C LYS A 941 24.98 16.55 -8.57
N ARG A 942 23.68 16.70 -8.84
CA ARG A 942 22.65 15.71 -8.60
C ARG A 942 23.01 14.63 -9.60
N LYS A 943 23.86 13.69 -9.16
CA LYS A 943 23.99 12.39 -9.78
C LYS A 943 22.57 11.85 -9.76
N THR A 944 21.82 12.10 -10.83
CA THR A 944 20.56 11.43 -11.09
C THR A 944 20.97 9.98 -11.28
N LYS A 945 21.10 9.25 -10.17
CA LYS A 945 21.22 7.79 -10.19
C LYS A 945 20.01 7.37 -10.99
N SER A 946 20.27 6.94 -12.22
CA SER A 946 19.22 6.66 -13.18
C SER A 946 18.44 5.47 -12.64
N TYR A 947 17.35 5.75 -11.93
CA TYR A 947 16.40 4.75 -11.42
C TYR A 947 15.75 3.95 -12.55
N THR A 948 16.12 4.18 -13.81
CA THR A 948 15.72 3.36 -14.95
C THR A 948 16.09 1.89 -14.75
N LYS A 949 17.25 1.57 -14.16
CA LYS A 949 17.59 0.17 -13.83
C LYS A 949 16.60 -0.41 -12.82
N ILE A 950 16.29 0.33 -11.76
CA ILE A 950 15.34 -0.10 -10.72
C ILE A 950 13.91 -0.21 -11.27
N LYS A 951 13.48 0.72 -12.13
CA LYS A 951 12.15 0.66 -12.78
C LYS A 951 12.03 -0.55 -13.69
N VAL A 952 13.06 -0.84 -14.49
CA VAL A 952 13.10 -2.02 -15.37
C VAL A 952 13.08 -3.31 -14.53
N ILE A 953 13.89 -3.39 -13.47
CA ILE A 953 13.87 -4.51 -12.52
C ILE A 953 12.48 -4.65 -11.88
N PHE A 954 11.87 -3.56 -11.44
CA PHE A 954 10.53 -3.57 -10.82
C PHE A 954 9.45 -4.05 -11.79
N THR A 955 9.50 -3.63 -13.06
CA THR A 955 8.59 -4.15 -14.10
C THR A 955 8.79 -5.64 -14.35
N PHE A 956 10.03 -6.14 -14.32
CA PHE A 956 10.29 -7.58 -14.41
C PHE A 956 9.75 -8.34 -13.20
N ILE A 957 9.91 -7.80 -11.99
CA ILE A 957 9.36 -8.39 -10.77
C ILE A 957 7.82 -8.48 -10.86
N ILE A 958 7.14 -7.44 -11.34
CA ILE A 958 5.67 -7.48 -11.54
C ILE A 958 5.27 -8.58 -12.52
N ILE A 959 5.98 -8.71 -13.64
CA ILE A 959 5.68 -9.74 -14.65
C ILE A 959 5.93 -11.14 -14.09
N ILE A 960 7.00 -11.34 -13.32
CA ILE A 960 7.29 -12.62 -12.64
C ILE A 960 6.18 -12.95 -11.63
N ILE A 961 5.77 -11.98 -10.80
CA ILE A 961 4.67 -12.16 -9.84
C ILE A 961 3.39 -12.55 -10.58
N TYR A 962 3.09 -11.92 -11.71
CA TYR A 962 1.91 -12.25 -12.51
C TYR A 962 1.96 -13.68 -13.06
N VAL A 963 3.10 -14.12 -13.59
CA VAL A 963 3.30 -15.51 -14.05
C VAL A 963 3.17 -16.50 -12.89
N LEU A 964 3.71 -16.18 -11.72
CA LEU A 964 3.59 -17.01 -10.52
C LEU A 964 2.13 -17.10 -10.03
N PHE A 965 1.38 -16.00 -10.08
CA PHE A 965 -0.02 -15.97 -9.68
C PHE A 965 -0.90 -16.88 -10.55
N LEU A 966 -0.53 -17.08 -11.82
CA LEU A 966 -1.19 -18.02 -12.72
C LEU A 966 -0.77 -19.48 -12.47
N LEU A 967 0.46 -19.71 -12.00
CA LEU A 967 1.00 -21.06 -11.76
C LEU A 967 0.39 -21.71 -10.50
N VAL A 968 0.22 -20.92 -9.43
CA VAL A 968 -0.20 -21.42 -8.12
C VAL A 968 -1.56 -22.15 -8.15
N PRO A 969 -2.63 -21.62 -8.78
CA PRO A 969 -3.92 -22.31 -8.85
C PRO A 969 -3.84 -23.67 -9.55
N VAL A 970 -3.07 -23.77 -10.64
CA VAL A 970 -2.94 -25.01 -11.42
C VAL A 970 -2.21 -26.08 -10.60
N ILE A 971 -1.12 -25.72 -9.92
CA ILE A 971 -0.40 -26.65 -9.02
C ILE A 971 -1.31 -27.09 -7.87
N ASN A 972 -2.07 -26.16 -7.28
CA ASN A 972 -2.97 -26.46 -6.17
C ASN A 972 -4.08 -27.45 -6.59
N ILE A 973 -4.73 -27.22 -7.74
CA ILE A 973 -5.76 -28.13 -8.27
C ILE A 973 -5.16 -29.51 -8.59
N SER A 974 -3.96 -29.56 -9.16
CA SER A 974 -3.26 -30.83 -9.43
C SER A 974 -2.98 -31.61 -8.15
N ASN A 975 -2.52 -30.95 -7.09
CA ASN A 975 -2.28 -31.60 -5.79
C ASN A 975 -3.61 -32.09 -5.17
N GLN A 976 -4.65 -31.27 -5.16
CA GLN A 976 -5.97 -31.67 -4.65
C GLN A 976 -6.55 -32.87 -5.40
N THR A 977 -6.40 -32.90 -6.72
CA THR A 977 -6.88 -34.02 -7.53
C THR A 977 -6.14 -35.32 -7.19
N ARG A 978 -4.83 -35.24 -6.95
CA ARG A 978 -4.02 -36.37 -6.48
C ARG A 978 -4.51 -36.88 -5.12
N ASP A 979 -4.79 -35.98 -4.19
CA ASP A 979 -5.26 -36.34 -2.84
C ASP A 979 -6.65 -37.00 -2.91
N ILE A 980 -7.55 -36.48 -3.75
CA ILE A 980 -8.88 -37.06 -4.00
C ILE A 980 -8.75 -38.47 -4.59
N ILE A 981 -7.92 -38.66 -5.61
CA ILE A 981 -7.70 -39.98 -6.23
C ILE A 981 -7.13 -40.97 -5.20
N ALA A 982 -6.17 -40.55 -4.38
CA ALA A 982 -5.61 -41.38 -3.32
C ALA A 982 -6.64 -41.75 -2.25
N LEU A 983 -7.54 -40.81 -1.89
CA LEU A 983 -8.63 -41.07 -0.95
C LEU A 983 -9.65 -42.05 -1.53
N ILE A 984 -10.00 -41.89 -2.81
CA ILE A 984 -10.87 -42.81 -3.54
C ILE A 984 -10.25 -44.21 -3.51
N GLN A 985 -8.96 -44.37 -3.86
CA GLN A 985 -8.26 -45.66 -3.80
C GLN A 985 -8.36 -46.31 -2.42
N LYS A 986 -8.02 -45.55 -1.36
CA LYS A 986 -8.07 -46.02 0.02
C LYS A 986 -9.48 -46.44 0.45
N SER A 987 -10.51 -45.74 -0.02
CA SER A 987 -11.91 -46.08 0.31
C SER A 987 -12.34 -47.43 -0.28
N ILE A 988 -11.90 -47.75 -1.50
CA ILE A 988 -12.16 -49.04 -2.15
C ILE A 988 -11.47 -50.16 -1.39
N ASP A 989 -10.21 -49.95 -1.00
CA ASP A 989 -9.44 -50.95 -0.27
C ASP A 989 -10.12 -51.31 1.05
N ILE A 990 -10.68 -50.32 1.76
CA ILE A 990 -11.47 -50.53 2.98
C ILE A 990 -12.73 -51.35 2.67
N CYS A 991 -13.48 -51.03 1.61
CA CYS A 991 -14.66 -51.81 1.21
C CYS A 991 -14.30 -53.26 0.87
N ILE A 992 -13.21 -53.49 0.13
CA ILE A 992 -12.71 -54.83 -0.21
C ILE A 992 -12.34 -55.61 1.05
N ILE A 993 -11.68 -54.98 2.02
CA ILE A 993 -11.31 -55.59 3.30
C ILE A 993 -12.56 -55.96 4.12
N LEU A 994 -13.56 -55.07 4.19
CA LEU A 994 -14.83 -55.34 4.88
C LEU A 994 -15.56 -56.54 4.26
N PHE A 995 -15.62 -56.63 2.93
CA PHE A 995 -16.18 -57.79 2.24
C PHE A 995 -15.41 -59.08 2.53
N ARG A 996 -14.06 -59.05 2.56
CA ARG A 996 -13.25 -60.22 2.97
C ARG A 996 -13.54 -60.64 4.41
N TYR A 997 -13.72 -59.69 5.32
CA TYR A 997 -14.04 -59.97 6.71
C TYR A 997 -15.43 -60.62 6.86
N LEU A 998 -16.44 -60.12 6.14
CA LEU A 998 -17.79 -60.70 6.12
C LEU A 998 -17.79 -62.12 5.54
N ASN A 999 -17.11 -62.34 4.41
CA ASN A 999 -16.99 -63.67 3.77
C ASN A 999 -16.18 -64.69 4.57
N LYS A 1000 -15.35 -64.26 5.54
CA LYS A 1000 -14.63 -65.17 6.44
C LYS A 1000 -15.49 -65.57 7.64
N LYS A 1001 -16.51 -64.76 7.96
CA LYS A 1001 -17.40 -64.95 9.10
C LYS A 1001 -18.66 -65.76 8.74
N ILE A 1002 -19.10 -65.63 7.49
CA ILE A 1002 -20.03 -66.54 6.80
C ILE A 1002 -19.23 -67.77 6.35
#